data_AF-Q8PXT0-F1
#
_entry.id   AF-Q8PXT0-F1
#
_cell.length_a   1.000
_cell.length_b   1.000
_cell.length_c   1.000
_cell.angle_alpha   90.00
_cell.angle_beta   90.00
_cell.angle_gamma   90.00
#
_symmetry.space_group_name_H-M   'P 1'
#
loop_
_entity.id
_entity.type
_entity.pdbx_description
1 polymer ?
#
loop_
_entity_poly.entity_id
_entity_poly.type
_entity_poly.pdbx_seq_one_letter_code
_entity_poly.pdbx_strand_id
1 'polypeptide(L)'
;MIAMLKRELGVLFLVGCLIITSAPVASCRSPAPIIYVAGDGSGDFNCDGKDDHVQINQALKFVADNSAYTTVHLKGPFTYVIDDTLLIGSNTILEGDSNAVIKLTNNAGWETMKPLIQQMSSSGNNNITIRGFEVNVNHDGNSELAKGKGYYNVIYFLYTSNVTVHDMYMHDGHGDGLRIKYGSNIKFYNNTIDKLGHDGLFAIECSNVEAWNNRITCRTNSALRVWNTNNVKFHDNFIDSFYHWSAGGPGIQVERSSGDMNNIKIYDNVITNTYGPGIWLIGTAGAYDKSLSSVHICHNIFYDSGTNPSIEWVGGVLGSGFHNVLVENNVFDGVHNAAVVNMYSTDTNAGPSGTGFTTTVRNNIIVNTVPRTKNSAGTGYGVINHLPSSHTIVLENNCLYNNAAGNYKNVKSTTDIYADPLFAGQSLHDYHLKSVAGHWSGTKWVKDSVSSPCIDAGNPSSDYSKEPEDNGNRINIGRYGNTIYASLSGTAPEVIPEDPVPQDPVVFKVSDNRLRESSPDAVYRDSTFIDVGGMNNARYRDVMWFDLSEYTNPSEIDNATLSLYWYYPAGSTRPDDTIVEVYRPASSWNSSYVSWNKKDKNVAWKNAGGDWYDKKGVLQGSTPYATITFKGSTLPDNRYYELDVTELVKEYVSGKYENTGFLIKARTENNNYIAFYSNECGKDSLVPKLNVAEKALPVPVTIDKTITRAIDNRLREGSPDTVYQDSSFIDVGGMNDARYRDVMWFDLSVYDETAEVSTEVTGATLSLYWYYPAGNTRPDDTIVEVYRPASSWNTSYVSWNKRDKNVAWKNAGGDWYDKNGVLQGSTPYATFTIRGSAFPDNRYYELDVTELVKEYTSGKYENTGFLIKARNENNNYIAFYSNECGKETQKPSLNITKKVSSENIPVVPEIIEKITLNATLTSAIDNRLREASPDAVYQDSTFIDLGGINDAGYRDMMGFDLSEFNNTTEVTSANLFLYWYYPAGNTRPDDTIVEVYRPASSWNTSYVSWNKKDKNVAWKNSGGDWYDKNGVSQGDTPYASITLKGSELPDNKYYELDVTELVKEYVSGKYENTGVLIKARTENNNYIAFYSIECGIETQKPKLQLEYLI
;
A
#
# COMPACT_ATOMS: atom_id res chain seq x y z
N MET A 1 40.74 65.84 36.64
CA MET A 1 40.15 64.53 36.30
C MET A 1 39.26 64.62 35.04
N ILE A 2 39.71 65.31 33.98
CA ILE A 2 38.98 65.47 32.69
C ILE A 2 39.92 65.30 31.48
N ALA A 3 41.25 65.27 31.70
CA ALA A 3 42.25 65.17 30.63
C ALA A 3 42.76 63.75 30.35
N MET A 4 42.44 62.76 31.19
CA MET A 4 42.93 61.37 31.04
C MET A 4 41.93 60.45 30.31
N LEU A 5 40.63 60.76 30.30
CA LEU A 5 39.61 59.95 29.60
C LEU A 5 39.49 60.24 28.10
N LYS A 6 40.14 61.31 27.58
CA LYS A 6 40.05 61.69 26.16
C LYS A 6 41.06 60.98 25.24
N ARG A 7 42.02 60.21 25.79
CA ARG A 7 43.04 59.49 25.00
C ARG A 7 42.74 58.00 24.78
N GLU A 8 41.84 57.40 25.55
CA GLU A 8 41.43 55.98 25.36
C GLU A 8 40.20 55.82 24.44
N LEU A 9 39.37 56.86 24.28
CA LEU A 9 38.25 56.84 23.32
C LEU A 9 38.69 56.92 21.84
N GLY A 10 39.87 57.50 21.57
CA GLY A 10 40.37 57.68 20.20
C GLY A 10 40.94 56.40 19.56
N VAL A 11 41.36 55.42 20.39
CA VAL A 11 41.88 54.13 19.90
C VAL A 11 40.74 53.12 19.71
N LEU A 12 39.67 53.20 20.51
CA LEU A 12 38.46 52.37 20.32
C LEU A 12 37.66 52.72 19.05
N PHE A 13 37.66 53.97 18.61
CA PHE A 13 36.93 54.38 17.41
C PHE A 13 37.59 53.90 16.10
N LEU A 14 38.92 53.70 16.10
CA LEU A 14 39.68 53.23 14.94
C LEU A 14 39.69 51.70 14.79
N VAL A 15 39.51 50.95 15.89
CA VAL A 15 39.29 49.49 15.84
C VAL A 15 37.83 49.17 15.52
N GLY A 16 36.88 50.02 15.95
CA GLY A 16 35.46 49.90 15.61
C GLY A 16 35.14 50.18 14.14
N CYS A 17 35.92 51.00 13.43
CA CYS A 17 35.73 51.27 12.00
C CYS A 17 36.25 50.16 11.06
N LEU A 18 36.86 49.09 11.60
CA LEU A 18 37.33 47.93 10.81
C LEU A 18 36.46 46.67 10.98
N ILE A 19 35.36 46.74 11.76
CA ILE A 19 34.46 45.59 11.98
C ILE A 19 33.03 45.84 11.44
N ILE A 20 32.78 46.95 10.73
CA ILE A 20 31.45 47.27 10.14
C ILE A 20 31.44 47.09 8.61
N THR A 21 31.94 45.95 8.13
CA THR A 21 31.72 45.51 6.74
C THR A 21 31.28 44.04 6.72
N SER A 22 30.07 43.76 7.20
CA SER A 22 29.28 42.57 6.82
C SER A 22 27.94 42.56 7.56
N ALA A 23 26.99 43.37 7.09
CA ALA A 23 25.57 43.09 7.35
C ALA A 23 25.10 42.00 6.35
N PRO A 24 24.44 40.91 6.78
CA PRO A 24 23.89 39.95 5.84
C PRO A 24 22.64 40.54 5.18
N VAL A 25 22.75 40.79 3.88
CA VAL A 25 21.65 41.19 3.00
C VAL A 25 20.65 40.04 2.94
N ALA A 26 19.42 40.27 3.39
CA ALA A 26 18.31 39.33 3.22
C ALA A 26 17.92 39.31 1.73
N SER A 27 18.34 38.25 1.03
CA SER A 27 17.98 37.96 -0.35
C SER A 27 16.71 37.11 -0.34
N CYS A 28 15.70 37.50 -1.13
CA CYS A 28 14.60 36.63 -1.51
C CYS A 28 15.19 35.37 -2.18
N ARG A 29 15.35 34.28 -1.43
CA ARG A 29 15.92 33.03 -1.97
C ARG A 29 14.81 32.24 -2.66
N SER A 30 14.99 32.01 -3.96
CA SER A 30 14.40 30.88 -4.70
C SER A 30 14.63 29.56 -3.94
N PRO A 31 13.88 28.48 -4.23
CA PRO A 31 14.20 27.14 -3.72
C PRO A 31 15.70 26.88 -3.88
N ALA A 32 16.32 26.29 -2.86
CA ALA A 32 17.73 25.94 -2.92
C ALA A 32 17.95 25.11 -4.19
N PRO A 33 18.91 25.47 -5.06
CA PRO A 33 19.12 24.72 -6.28
C PRO A 33 19.48 23.27 -5.95
N ILE A 34 19.04 22.35 -6.81
CA ILE A 34 19.25 20.91 -6.67
C ILE A 34 20.51 20.53 -7.44
N ILE A 35 21.34 19.66 -6.86
CA ILE A 35 22.45 19.01 -7.55
C ILE A 35 21.98 17.66 -8.09
N TYR A 36 22.08 17.46 -9.40
CA TYR A 36 21.69 16.22 -10.05
C TYR A 36 22.90 15.31 -10.26
N VAL A 37 22.73 14.04 -9.90
CA VAL A 37 23.64 12.96 -10.26
C VAL A 37 22.92 12.06 -11.27
N ALA A 38 23.57 11.73 -12.38
CA ALA A 38 22.92 10.97 -13.47
C ALA A 38 23.88 10.02 -14.18
N GLY A 39 23.35 8.91 -14.69
CA GLY A 39 24.12 7.96 -15.51
C GLY A 39 24.06 8.21 -17.03
N ASP A 40 23.16 9.07 -17.48
CA ASP A 40 22.90 9.37 -18.90
C ASP A 40 23.67 10.60 -19.42
N GLY A 41 24.51 11.21 -18.58
CA GLY A 41 25.26 12.42 -18.92
C GLY A 41 24.49 13.74 -18.67
N SER A 42 23.26 13.69 -18.14
CA SER A 42 22.43 14.87 -17.90
C SER A 42 22.61 15.52 -16.52
N GLY A 43 23.44 14.92 -15.65
CA GLY A 43 23.65 15.40 -14.28
C GLY A 43 24.74 16.47 -14.18
N ASP A 44 24.74 17.19 -13.06
CA ASP A 44 25.88 18.04 -12.66
C ASP A 44 27.11 17.17 -12.34
N PHE A 45 26.87 15.97 -11.82
CA PHE A 45 27.86 14.91 -11.64
C PHE A 45 27.39 13.67 -12.39
N ASN A 46 28.25 13.09 -13.22
CA ASN A 46 27.86 12.00 -14.12
C ASN A 46 28.55 10.69 -13.77
N CYS A 47 27.74 9.67 -13.56
CA CYS A 47 28.10 8.32 -13.17
C CYS A 47 28.13 7.40 -14.40
N ASP A 48 28.85 6.28 -14.33
CA ASP A 48 28.96 5.32 -15.44
C ASP A 48 28.57 3.88 -15.04
N GLY A 49 28.08 3.70 -13.81
CA GLY A 49 27.68 2.39 -13.29
C GLY A 49 28.85 1.65 -12.65
N LYS A 50 29.97 2.35 -12.39
CA LYS A 50 31.17 1.80 -11.78
C LYS A 50 31.79 2.81 -10.83
N ASP A 51 32.05 2.38 -9.60
CA ASP A 51 32.69 3.20 -8.57
C ASP A 51 31.96 4.55 -8.36
N ASP A 52 30.64 4.58 -8.54
CA ASP A 52 29.82 5.80 -8.60
C ASP A 52 29.76 6.56 -7.27
N HIS A 53 30.23 5.92 -6.19
CA HIS A 53 30.46 6.57 -4.90
C HIS A 53 31.38 7.80 -5.03
N VAL A 54 32.29 7.83 -6.03
CA VAL A 54 33.17 8.97 -6.27
C VAL A 54 32.36 10.21 -6.63
N GLN A 55 31.50 10.14 -7.64
CA GLN A 55 30.72 11.27 -8.14
C GLN A 55 29.60 11.64 -7.17
N ILE A 56 28.96 10.66 -6.55
CA ILE A 56 27.94 10.92 -5.51
C ILE A 56 28.58 11.64 -4.31
N ASN A 57 29.77 11.23 -3.87
CA ASN A 57 30.49 11.94 -2.80
C ASN A 57 30.94 13.34 -3.20
N GLN A 58 31.29 13.58 -4.47
CA GLN A 58 31.56 14.92 -4.96
C GLN A 58 30.31 15.81 -4.86
N ALA A 59 29.15 15.29 -5.25
CA ALA A 59 27.88 16.00 -5.13
C ALA A 59 27.50 16.29 -3.66
N LEU A 60 27.57 15.28 -2.79
CA LEU A 60 27.28 15.42 -1.35
C LEU A 60 28.24 16.40 -0.67
N LYS A 61 29.53 16.36 -1.02
CA LYS A 61 30.52 17.32 -0.54
C LYS A 61 30.24 18.72 -1.04
N PHE A 62 29.87 18.87 -2.31
CA PHE A 62 29.50 20.17 -2.85
C PHE A 62 28.32 20.77 -2.06
N VAL A 63 27.26 20.02 -1.82
CA VAL A 63 26.11 20.48 -1.01
C VAL A 63 26.54 20.83 0.42
N ALA A 64 27.36 19.98 1.05
CA ALA A 64 27.84 20.22 2.42
C ALA A 64 28.72 21.48 2.55
N ASP A 65 29.54 21.79 1.55
CA ASP A 65 30.41 22.97 1.53
C ASP A 65 29.67 24.25 1.08
N ASN A 66 28.50 24.13 0.46
CA ASN A 66 27.76 25.24 -0.15
C ASN A 66 26.34 25.38 0.41
N SER A 67 26.20 26.18 1.47
CA SER A 67 24.91 26.48 2.14
C SER A 67 23.78 27.07 1.29
N ALA A 68 24.01 27.34 0.00
CA ALA A 68 22.97 27.70 -0.96
C ALA A 68 22.21 26.48 -1.50
N TYR A 69 22.82 25.30 -1.44
CA TYR A 69 22.27 24.03 -1.90
C TYR A 69 21.90 23.18 -0.69
N THR A 70 20.86 22.37 -0.84
CA THR A 70 20.41 21.46 0.22
C THR A 70 20.17 20.05 -0.27
N THR A 71 20.15 19.82 -1.59
CA THR A 71 19.62 18.59 -2.16
C THR A 71 20.58 18.01 -3.19
N VAL A 72 20.86 16.71 -3.05
CA VAL A 72 21.43 15.85 -4.09
C VAL A 72 20.31 14.93 -4.57
N HIS A 73 20.06 14.92 -5.88
CA HIS A 73 19.01 14.13 -6.52
C HIS A 73 19.64 13.09 -7.47
N LEU A 74 19.38 11.81 -7.22
CA LEU A 74 19.82 10.68 -8.04
C LEU A 74 18.79 10.42 -9.14
N LYS A 75 19.16 10.67 -10.40
CA LYS A 75 18.25 10.43 -11.53
C LYS A 75 18.16 8.95 -11.88
N GLY A 76 16.95 8.48 -12.17
CA GLY A 76 16.71 7.16 -12.71
C GLY A 76 16.06 7.21 -14.11
N PRO A 77 15.87 6.05 -14.77
CA PRO A 77 16.31 4.73 -14.33
C PRO A 77 17.83 4.56 -14.48
N PHE A 78 18.53 4.29 -13.38
CA PHE A 78 19.98 4.03 -13.40
C PHE A 78 20.43 3.27 -12.15
N THR A 79 21.41 2.39 -12.31
CA THR A 79 22.05 1.68 -11.18
C THR A 79 23.41 2.28 -10.89
N TYR A 80 23.52 2.93 -9.74
CA TYR A 80 24.75 3.48 -9.18
C TYR A 80 25.50 2.39 -8.40
N VAL A 81 26.55 1.83 -9.00
CA VAL A 81 27.34 0.77 -8.36
C VAL A 81 28.41 1.39 -7.46
N ILE A 82 28.37 1.07 -6.17
CA ILE A 82 29.29 1.63 -5.17
C ILE A 82 30.21 0.56 -4.58
N ASP A 83 31.46 0.95 -4.33
CA ASP A 83 32.48 0.19 -3.62
C ASP A 83 33.16 1.02 -2.51
N ASP A 84 32.57 2.17 -2.14
CA ASP A 84 32.90 2.88 -0.92
C ASP A 84 31.66 3.60 -0.35
N THR A 85 31.79 4.09 0.88
CA THR A 85 30.74 4.78 1.63
C THR A 85 30.40 6.15 1.03
N LEU A 86 29.10 6.45 0.99
CA LEU A 86 28.54 7.77 0.69
C LEU A 86 28.52 8.62 1.97
N LEU A 87 29.19 9.76 1.93
CA LEU A 87 29.39 10.65 3.08
C LEU A 87 28.41 11.83 3.00
N ILE A 88 27.48 11.92 3.94
CA ILE A 88 26.43 12.96 3.96
C ILE A 88 26.68 14.02 5.05
N GLY A 89 26.51 15.29 4.68
CA GLY A 89 26.69 16.44 5.57
C GLY A 89 25.41 16.84 6.32
N SER A 90 25.50 17.93 7.10
CA SER A 90 24.32 18.51 7.75
C SER A 90 23.44 19.26 6.74
N ASN A 91 22.16 19.45 7.05
CA ASN A 91 21.19 20.19 6.21
C ASN A 91 21.11 19.66 4.77
N THR A 92 21.21 18.34 4.61
CA THR A 92 21.29 17.68 3.32
C THR A 92 20.09 16.75 3.11
N ILE A 93 19.50 16.84 1.94
CA ILE A 93 18.51 15.91 1.39
C ILE A 93 19.23 15.08 0.34
N LEU A 94 19.29 13.77 0.54
CA LEU A 94 19.66 12.82 -0.51
C LEU A 94 18.37 12.17 -0.99
N GLU A 95 17.98 12.49 -2.21
CA GLU A 95 16.77 11.95 -2.83
C GLU A 95 17.06 11.38 -4.22
N GLY A 96 16.08 10.71 -4.81
CA GLY A 96 16.18 10.23 -6.19
C GLY A 96 14.83 9.81 -6.75
N ASP A 97 14.83 9.47 -8.03
CA ASP A 97 13.70 8.83 -8.69
C ASP A 97 13.51 7.41 -8.12
N SER A 98 12.26 6.91 -8.12
CA SER A 98 11.93 5.59 -7.57
C SER A 98 12.60 4.41 -8.30
N ASN A 99 13.12 4.65 -9.50
CA ASN A 99 13.87 3.68 -10.31
C ASN A 99 15.39 3.97 -10.34
N ALA A 100 15.88 4.90 -9.52
CA ALA A 100 17.30 5.02 -9.21
C ALA A 100 17.69 3.95 -8.17
N VAL A 101 18.76 3.20 -8.43
CA VAL A 101 19.20 2.09 -7.58
C VAL A 101 20.63 2.34 -7.12
N ILE A 102 20.88 2.45 -5.82
CA ILE A 102 22.24 2.29 -5.27
C ILE A 102 22.49 0.79 -5.06
N LYS A 103 23.54 0.26 -5.68
CA LYS A 103 23.90 -1.15 -5.59
C LYS A 103 25.31 -1.34 -5.03
N LEU A 104 25.45 -2.16 -3.99
CA LEU A 104 26.76 -2.57 -3.49
C LEU A 104 27.45 -3.52 -4.47
N THR A 105 28.76 -3.35 -4.71
CA THR A 105 29.54 -4.27 -5.55
C THR A 105 29.63 -5.69 -4.97
N ASN A 106 30.09 -6.65 -5.78
CA ASN A 106 30.35 -8.02 -5.35
C ASN A 106 31.68 -8.12 -4.59
N ASN A 107 31.75 -8.99 -3.57
CA ASN A 107 32.94 -9.19 -2.75
C ASN A 107 33.55 -7.86 -2.25
N ALA A 108 32.70 -6.92 -1.81
CA ALA A 108 33.12 -5.56 -1.49
C ALA A 108 34.22 -5.55 -0.40
N GLY A 109 34.23 -6.55 0.50
CA GLY A 109 35.35 -6.77 1.41
C GLY A 109 35.58 -5.66 2.45
N TRP A 110 34.57 -4.81 2.69
CA TRP A 110 34.65 -3.74 3.68
C TRP A 110 34.69 -4.28 5.12
N GLU A 111 35.32 -3.51 6.01
CA GLU A 111 35.35 -3.81 7.44
C GLU A 111 33.93 -3.75 8.06
N THR A 112 33.76 -4.44 9.20
CA THR A 112 32.52 -4.36 9.97
C THR A 112 32.20 -2.93 10.39
N MET A 113 30.92 -2.60 10.49
CA MET A 113 30.40 -1.28 10.87
C MET A 113 30.68 -0.15 9.87
N LYS A 114 31.24 -0.44 8.68
CA LYS A 114 31.30 0.50 7.55
C LYS A 114 29.98 0.42 6.75
N PRO A 115 29.14 1.47 6.75
CA PRO A 115 27.84 1.46 6.07
C PRO A 115 27.95 1.94 4.61
N LEU A 116 26.86 1.78 3.85
CA LEU A 116 26.74 2.40 2.52
C LEU A 116 26.60 3.92 2.63
N ILE A 117 25.84 4.42 3.61
CA ILE A 117 25.66 5.85 3.87
C ILE A 117 26.08 6.18 5.31
N GLN A 118 27.00 7.14 5.46
CA GLN A 118 27.56 7.57 6.74
C GLN A 118 27.59 9.10 6.82
N GLN A 119 27.48 9.65 8.02
CA GLN A 119 27.70 11.07 8.27
C GLN A 119 29.16 11.45 8.02
N MET A 120 29.41 12.63 7.46
CA MET A 120 30.74 13.17 7.19
C MET A 120 31.56 13.43 8.47
N SER A 121 30.91 13.94 9.51
CA SER A 121 31.54 14.34 10.78
C SER A 121 31.42 13.22 11.80
N SER A 122 32.54 12.78 12.37
CA SER A 122 32.54 11.81 13.47
C SER A 122 31.83 12.32 14.74
N SER A 123 31.69 13.64 14.88
CA SER A 123 30.88 14.29 15.93
C SER A 123 29.38 14.37 15.61
N GLY A 124 28.95 13.83 14.46
CA GLY A 124 27.58 13.86 13.97
C GLY A 124 27.30 14.97 12.97
N ASN A 125 26.28 14.74 12.14
CA ASN A 125 25.66 15.72 11.27
C ASN A 125 24.16 15.78 11.60
N ASN A 126 23.47 16.87 11.32
CA ASN A 126 22.05 17.04 11.71
C ASN A 126 21.21 17.56 10.55
N ASN A 127 19.89 17.39 10.65
CA ASN A 127 18.92 17.81 9.64
C ASN A 127 19.18 17.08 8.31
N ILE A 128 19.05 15.75 8.34
CA ILE A 128 19.29 14.88 7.19
C ILE A 128 17.98 14.25 6.76
N THR A 129 17.70 14.27 5.46
CA THR A 129 16.59 13.53 4.84
C THR A 129 17.14 12.59 3.78
N ILE A 130 16.70 11.33 3.78
CA ILE A 130 17.02 10.34 2.74
C ILE A 130 15.70 9.75 2.23
N ARG A 131 15.43 9.83 0.92
CA ARG A 131 14.13 9.42 0.38
C ARG A 131 14.09 9.03 -1.10
N GLY A 132 13.11 8.23 -1.48
CA GLY A 132 12.60 8.15 -2.86
C GLY A 132 13.33 7.20 -3.81
N PHE A 133 14.39 6.51 -3.40
CA PHE A 133 15.17 5.62 -4.28
C PHE A 133 15.38 4.22 -3.68
N GLU A 134 15.85 3.29 -4.50
CA GLU A 134 16.15 1.90 -4.13
C GLU A 134 17.60 1.73 -3.64
N VAL A 135 17.80 0.89 -2.62
CA VAL A 135 19.11 0.39 -2.20
C VAL A 135 19.11 -1.13 -2.24
N ASN A 136 19.87 -1.66 -3.20
CA ASN A 136 20.17 -3.09 -3.33
C ASN A 136 21.52 -3.38 -2.67
N VAL A 137 21.49 -4.00 -1.48
CA VAL A 137 22.69 -4.26 -0.68
C VAL A 137 23.44 -5.52 -1.15
N ASN A 138 22.92 -6.22 -2.17
CA ASN A 138 23.59 -7.28 -2.90
C ASN A 138 24.12 -8.44 -2.00
N HIS A 139 23.23 -8.99 -1.18
CA HIS A 139 23.52 -10.09 -0.24
C HIS A 139 24.22 -11.26 -0.93
N ASP A 140 23.69 -11.75 -2.05
CA ASP A 140 24.18 -12.96 -2.72
C ASP A 140 25.56 -12.75 -3.37
N GLY A 141 25.81 -11.54 -3.88
CA GLY A 141 27.14 -11.12 -4.35
C GLY A 141 28.19 -10.94 -3.25
N ASN A 142 27.76 -11.01 -1.98
CA ASN A 142 28.62 -10.91 -0.78
C ASN A 142 28.29 -12.04 0.23
N SER A 143 27.95 -13.23 -0.27
CA SER A 143 27.48 -14.36 0.53
C SER A 143 28.52 -14.95 1.51
N GLU A 144 29.78 -14.56 1.39
CA GLU A 144 30.87 -14.90 2.31
C GLU A 144 30.72 -14.25 3.70
N LEU A 145 29.87 -13.23 3.81
CA LEU A 145 29.68 -12.48 5.05
C LEU A 145 28.52 -12.99 5.90
N ALA A 146 28.66 -12.75 7.19
CA ALA A 146 27.65 -13.13 8.17
C ALA A 146 26.61 -12.01 8.34
N LYS A 147 25.34 -12.40 8.25
CA LYS A 147 24.18 -11.56 8.58
C LYS A 147 24.23 -11.12 10.05
N GLY A 148 23.78 -9.90 10.34
CA GLY A 148 23.64 -9.42 11.73
C GLY A 148 24.95 -9.12 12.45
N LYS A 149 26.06 -8.97 11.72
CA LYS A 149 27.38 -8.63 12.27
C LYS A 149 27.84 -7.20 11.96
N GLY A 150 26.92 -6.36 11.49
CA GLY A 150 27.19 -4.95 11.17
C GLY A 150 27.87 -4.72 9.82
N TYR A 151 27.91 -5.73 8.95
CA TYR A 151 28.35 -5.57 7.56
C TYR A 151 27.25 -4.90 6.74
N TYR A 152 27.64 -3.90 5.96
CA TYR A 152 26.79 -3.25 4.95
C TYR A 152 25.43 -2.80 5.50
N ASN A 153 25.43 -2.14 6.66
CA ASN A 153 24.26 -1.37 7.05
C ASN A 153 23.99 -0.33 5.95
N VAL A 154 22.74 -0.16 5.52
CA VAL A 154 22.41 0.82 4.48
C VAL A 154 22.76 2.22 4.97
N ILE A 155 22.28 2.58 6.16
CA ILE A 155 22.61 3.84 6.82
C ILE A 155 23.13 3.54 8.23
N TYR A 156 24.24 4.17 8.60
CA TYR A 156 24.69 4.19 10.00
C TYR A 156 25.14 5.57 10.43
N PHE A 157 24.43 6.13 11.43
CA PHE A 157 24.72 7.45 12.00
C PHE A 157 25.08 7.42 13.49
N LEU A 158 26.02 8.27 13.87
CA LEU A 158 26.38 8.56 15.26
C LEU A 158 26.14 10.04 15.57
N TYR A 159 25.66 10.34 16.78
CA TYR A 159 25.51 11.72 17.29
C TYR A 159 24.70 12.64 16.37
N THR A 160 23.74 12.07 15.64
CA THR A 160 23.01 12.71 14.54
C THR A 160 21.54 12.84 14.93
N SER A 161 20.98 14.04 14.79
CA SER A 161 19.61 14.38 15.17
C SER A 161 18.84 15.05 14.02
N ASN A 162 17.50 15.01 14.11
CA ASN A 162 16.59 15.45 13.05
C ASN A 162 16.86 14.66 11.75
N VAL A 163 16.68 13.34 11.84
CA VAL A 163 16.90 12.41 10.73
C VAL A 163 15.55 11.90 10.25
N THR A 164 15.34 11.99 8.94
CA THR A 164 14.14 11.49 8.28
C THR A 164 14.55 10.51 7.18
N VAL A 165 14.04 9.28 7.24
CA VAL A 165 14.23 8.27 6.18
C VAL A 165 12.87 7.75 5.76
N HIS A 166 12.50 8.01 4.51
CA HIS A 166 11.15 7.68 4.04
C HIS A 166 11.04 7.41 2.55
N ASP A 167 9.98 6.73 2.13
CA ASP A 167 9.74 6.37 0.72
C ASP A 167 10.93 5.63 0.09
N MET A 168 11.65 4.82 0.88
CA MET A 168 12.81 4.04 0.44
C MET A 168 12.41 2.59 0.15
N TYR A 169 13.05 1.98 -0.84
CA TYR A 169 13.06 0.53 -0.99
C TYR A 169 14.46 -0.02 -0.66
N MET A 170 14.59 -0.79 0.42
CA MET A 170 15.88 -1.33 0.87
C MET A 170 15.81 -2.84 0.96
N HIS A 171 16.68 -3.55 0.25
CA HIS A 171 16.59 -5.00 0.21
C HIS A 171 17.91 -5.75 0.08
N ASP A 172 17.84 -7.04 0.39
CA ASP A 172 18.91 -8.03 0.20
C ASP A 172 20.25 -7.60 0.81
N GLY A 173 20.25 -7.29 2.11
CA GLY A 173 21.45 -6.91 2.84
C GLY A 173 21.93 -7.90 3.89
N HIS A 174 23.12 -7.64 4.43
CA HIS A 174 23.68 -8.36 5.58
C HIS A 174 23.48 -7.62 6.91
N GLY A 175 23.22 -6.32 6.86
CA GLY A 175 23.12 -5.43 8.01
C GLY A 175 21.75 -4.80 8.21
N ASP A 176 21.77 -3.66 8.89
CA ASP A 176 20.61 -2.85 9.24
C ASP A 176 20.18 -1.93 8.07
N GLY A 177 18.90 -1.54 8.02
CA GLY A 177 18.41 -0.48 7.15
C GLY A 177 18.88 0.90 7.66
N LEU A 178 18.26 1.39 8.73
CA LEU A 178 18.74 2.53 9.47
C LEU A 178 19.27 2.10 10.84
N ARG A 179 20.59 2.17 11.03
CA ARG A 179 21.20 2.11 12.35
C ARG A 179 21.54 3.52 12.83
N ILE A 180 21.16 3.87 14.05
CA ILE A 180 21.51 5.18 14.62
C ILE A 180 21.81 5.11 16.10
N LYS A 181 22.83 5.86 16.55
CA LYS A 181 23.24 5.94 17.95
C LYS A 181 23.38 7.36 18.45
N TYR A 182 22.97 7.61 19.70
CA TYR A 182 23.12 8.91 20.37
C TYR A 182 22.41 10.08 19.66
N GLY A 183 21.30 9.78 19.00
CA GLY A 183 20.53 10.73 18.20
C GLY A 183 19.21 11.16 18.85
N SER A 184 18.60 12.21 18.32
CA SER A 184 17.26 12.65 18.72
C SER A 184 16.40 13.03 17.50
N ASN A 185 15.08 12.89 17.62
CA ASN A 185 14.11 13.21 16.56
C ASN A 185 14.39 12.40 15.29
N ILE A 186 14.16 11.09 15.36
CA ILE A 186 14.31 10.15 14.25
C ILE A 186 12.94 9.77 13.72
N LYS A 187 12.73 9.93 12.41
CA LYS A 187 11.50 9.56 11.70
C LYS A 187 11.82 8.53 10.61
N PHE A 188 11.11 7.42 10.62
CA PHE A 188 11.34 6.29 9.72
C PHE A 188 10.00 5.77 9.16
N TYR A 189 9.59 6.20 7.97
CA TYR A 189 8.22 5.94 7.51
C TYR A 189 8.05 5.71 6.02
N ASN A 190 6.94 5.10 5.60
CA ASN A 190 6.67 4.78 4.19
C ASN A 190 7.78 3.97 3.50
N ASN A 191 8.58 3.21 4.26
CA ASN A 191 9.65 2.42 3.68
C ASN A 191 9.17 1.00 3.38
N THR A 192 9.67 0.45 2.27
CA THR A 192 9.60 -0.99 1.99
C THR A 192 10.97 -1.60 2.27
N ILE A 193 11.01 -2.58 3.18
CA ILE A 193 12.23 -3.29 3.53
C ILE A 193 12.03 -4.77 3.26
N ASP A 194 12.83 -5.34 2.36
CA ASP A 194 12.75 -6.77 2.04
C ASP A 194 14.06 -7.49 2.38
N LYS A 195 14.00 -8.36 3.38
CA LYS A 195 15.05 -9.33 3.70
C LYS A 195 16.44 -8.72 3.98
N LEU A 196 16.51 -7.59 4.68
CA LEU A 196 17.78 -7.12 5.26
C LEU A 196 18.30 -8.09 6.33
N GLY A 197 19.63 -8.16 6.46
CA GLY A 197 20.31 -9.19 7.24
C GLY A 197 20.34 -8.95 8.74
N HIS A 198 19.72 -7.88 9.25
CA HIS A 198 19.54 -7.64 10.68
C HIS A 198 18.23 -6.88 10.97
N ASP A 199 18.29 -5.59 11.30
CA ASP A 199 17.12 -4.80 11.68
C ASP A 199 16.72 -3.78 10.59
N GLY A 200 15.43 -3.56 10.36
CA GLY A 200 14.98 -2.47 9.47
C GLY A 200 15.35 -1.10 10.03
N LEU A 201 14.95 -0.83 11.27
CA LEU A 201 15.40 0.30 12.08
C LEU A 201 16.03 -0.21 13.37
N PHE A 202 17.22 0.28 13.70
CA PHE A 202 17.87 0.06 15.00
C PHE A 202 18.35 1.38 15.63
N ALA A 203 17.59 1.90 16.58
CA ALA A 203 17.94 3.09 17.34
C ALA A 203 18.52 2.74 18.73
N ILE A 204 19.68 3.30 19.05
CA ILE A 204 20.48 2.95 20.23
C ILE A 204 20.79 4.21 21.03
N GLU A 205 20.38 4.25 22.30
CA GLU A 205 20.59 5.41 23.19
C GLU A 205 20.08 6.72 22.55
N CYS A 206 18.88 6.65 21.96
CA CYS A 206 18.23 7.74 21.26
C CYS A 206 17.05 8.33 22.07
N SER A 207 16.47 9.42 21.57
CA SER A 207 15.20 9.97 22.06
C SER A 207 14.31 10.46 20.92
N ASN A 208 12.99 10.39 21.11
CA ASN A 208 11.99 10.81 20.12
C ASN A 208 12.14 10.05 18.80
N VAL A 209 11.82 8.76 18.82
CA VAL A 209 11.89 7.87 17.66
C VAL A 209 10.48 7.49 17.24
N GLU A 210 10.14 7.73 15.98
CA GLU A 210 8.83 7.42 15.41
C GLU A 210 9.01 6.64 14.10
N ALA A 211 8.37 5.47 14.00
CA ALA A 211 8.36 4.68 12.78
C ALA A 211 6.96 4.23 12.42
N TRP A 212 6.52 4.58 11.21
CA TRP A 212 5.15 4.29 10.79
C TRP A 212 4.96 4.02 9.31
N ASN A 213 3.86 3.34 8.97
CA ASN A 213 3.50 3.02 7.59
C ASN A 213 4.65 2.34 6.81
N ASN A 214 5.44 1.50 7.49
CA ASN A 214 6.48 0.71 6.83
C ASN A 214 5.96 -0.70 6.54
N ARG A 215 6.40 -1.27 5.41
CA ARG A 215 6.23 -2.69 5.08
C ARG A 215 7.58 -3.39 5.21
N ILE A 216 7.72 -4.28 6.19
CA ILE A 216 9.02 -4.88 6.52
C ILE A 216 8.91 -6.40 6.58
N THR A 217 9.69 -7.07 5.71
CA THR A 217 9.88 -8.51 5.72
C THR A 217 11.22 -8.87 6.36
N CYS A 218 11.18 -9.36 7.60
CA CYS A 218 12.37 -9.72 8.36
C CYS A 218 13.10 -10.91 7.76
N ARG A 219 14.44 -10.86 7.72
CA ARG A 219 15.28 -12.04 7.40
C ARG A 219 15.80 -12.74 8.65
N THR A 220 16.42 -12.04 9.58
CA THR A 220 17.22 -12.67 10.65
C THR A 220 16.97 -12.13 12.06
N ASN A 221 16.63 -10.85 12.21
CA ASN A 221 16.33 -10.26 13.50
C ASN A 221 15.00 -9.47 13.48
N SER A 222 15.00 -8.15 13.71
CA SER A 222 13.76 -7.40 13.90
C SER A 222 13.38 -6.52 12.72
N ALA A 223 12.10 -6.19 12.59
CA ALA A 223 11.73 -5.08 11.71
C ALA A 223 12.15 -3.77 12.35
N LEU A 224 11.77 -3.57 13.62
CA LEU A 224 12.03 -2.35 14.38
C LEU A 224 12.65 -2.71 15.73
N ARG A 225 13.77 -2.06 16.06
CA ARG A 225 14.45 -2.25 17.33
C ARG A 225 14.86 -0.93 17.98
N VAL A 226 14.62 -0.85 19.28
CA VAL A 226 15.12 0.21 20.14
C VAL A 226 15.90 -0.37 21.30
N TRP A 227 17.04 0.25 21.60
CA TRP A 227 17.88 -0.11 22.74
C TRP A 227 18.17 1.13 23.60
N ASN A 228 17.83 1.09 24.89
CA ASN A 228 18.05 2.19 25.84
C ASN A 228 17.52 3.54 25.31
N THR A 229 16.39 3.52 24.62
CA THR A 229 15.83 4.65 23.88
C THR A 229 14.47 5.01 24.46
N ASN A 230 14.18 6.31 24.53
CA ASN A 230 12.98 6.86 25.16
C ASN A 230 12.10 7.61 24.15
N ASN A 231 10.82 7.81 24.50
CA ASN A 231 9.84 8.51 23.66
C ASN A 231 9.74 7.84 22.28
N VAL A 232 9.28 6.60 22.25
CA VAL A 232 9.22 5.77 21.05
C VAL A 232 7.77 5.57 20.64
N LYS A 233 7.49 5.69 19.35
CA LYS A 233 6.20 5.34 18.76
C LYS A 233 6.40 4.47 17.53
N PHE A 234 5.87 3.27 17.54
CA PHE A 234 5.83 2.39 16.38
C PHE A 234 4.39 2.10 16.02
N HIS A 235 3.94 2.57 14.87
CA HIS A 235 2.53 2.45 14.49
C HIS A 235 2.24 2.29 13.01
N ASP A 236 1.08 1.74 12.65
CA ASP A 236 0.66 1.56 11.26
C ASP A 236 1.65 0.74 10.41
N ASN A 237 2.49 -0.11 11.01
CA ASN A 237 3.45 -0.92 10.25
C ASN A 237 2.87 -2.29 9.91
N PHE A 238 3.21 -2.80 8.73
CA PHE A 238 3.01 -4.19 8.35
C PHE A 238 4.34 -4.93 8.47
N ILE A 239 4.38 -5.94 9.34
CA ILE A 239 5.60 -6.68 9.66
C ILE A 239 5.34 -8.17 9.44
N ASP A 240 6.15 -8.78 8.58
CA ASP A 240 6.19 -10.22 8.39
C ASP A 240 7.63 -10.75 8.42
N SER A 241 7.81 -12.05 8.16
CA SER A 241 9.13 -12.67 8.09
C SER A 241 9.23 -13.62 6.91
N PHE A 242 10.43 -13.67 6.33
CA PHE A 242 10.75 -14.63 5.29
C PHE A 242 10.71 -16.07 5.84
N TYR A 243 10.02 -16.95 5.13
CA TYR A 243 9.90 -18.36 5.51
C TYR A 243 11.20 -19.13 5.24
N HIS A 244 12.07 -19.24 6.23
CA HIS A 244 13.27 -20.07 6.17
C HIS A 244 13.71 -20.53 7.57
N TRP A 245 14.24 -21.74 7.70
CA TRP A 245 14.65 -22.31 9.01
C TRP A 245 15.73 -21.50 9.74
N SER A 246 16.50 -20.69 9.00
CA SER A 246 17.50 -19.76 9.54
C SER A 246 16.96 -18.33 9.73
N ALA A 247 15.68 -18.09 9.43
CA ALA A 247 15.04 -16.83 9.72
C ALA A 247 14.81 -16.70 11.23
N GLY A 248 15.03 -15.51 11.77
CA GLY A 248 15.10 -15.31 13.22
C GLY A 248 14.57 -13.95 13.64
N GLY A 249 14.51 -13.77 14.96
CA GLY A 249 14.19 -12.50 15.62
C GLY A 249 12.71 -12.21 15.86
N PRO A 250 12.42 -11.25 16.76
CA PRO A 250 11.07 -10.75 16.96
C PRO A 250 10.64 -9.80 15.84
N GLY A 251 9.35 -9.56 15.63
CA GLY A 251 8.90 -8.48 14.74
C GLY A 251 9.39 -7.11 15.23
N ILE A 252 9.14 -6.80 16.51
CA ILE A 252 9.61 -5.59 17.18
C ILE A 252 10.39 -5.97 18.45
N GLN A 253 11.56 -5.37 18.64
CA GLN A 253 12.37 -5.55 19.84
C GLN A 253 12.54 -4.25 20.64
N VAL A 254 12.21 -4.33 21.92
CA VAL A 254 12.46 -3.26 22.90
C VAL A 254 13.44 -3.79 23.93
N GLU A 255 14.68 -3.31 23.85
CA GLU A 255 15.78 -3.84 24.66
C GLU A 255 16.29 -2.83 25.67
N ARG A 256 16.29 -3.21 26.95
CA ARG A 256 16.85 -2.42 28.05
C ARG A 256 18.07 -3.10 28.65
N SER A 257 19.19 -2.39 28.72
CA SER A 257 20.35 -2.80 29.53
C SER A 257 20.52 -1.88 30.75
N SER A 258 21.13 -0.70 30.59
CA SER A 258 21.43 0.23 31.69
C SER A 258 20.71 1.58 31.59
N GLY A 259 19.99 1.84 30.50
CA GLY A 259 19.29 3.10 30.26
C GLY A 259 17.82 3.08 30.66
N ASP A 260 17.24 4.27 30.71
CA ASP A 260 15.80 4.46 30.84
C ASP A 260 15.12 4.10 29.52
N MET A 261 13.92 3.50 29.60
CA MET A 261 13.08 3.13 28.46
C MET A 261 11.61 3.40 28.76
N ASN A 262 11.30 4.69 28.84
CA ASN A 262 9.99 5.23 29.16
C ASN A 262 9.30 5.82 27.94
N ASN A 263 7.96 5.88 28.04
CA ASN A 263 7.09 6.47 27.04
C ASN A 263 7.25 5.78 25.68
N ILE A 264 7.13 4.46 25.67
CA ILE A 264 7.16 3.63 24.47
C ILE A 264 5.74 3.20 24.15
N LYS A 265 5.25 3.54 22.95
CA LYS A 265 3.94 3.14 22.46
C LYS A 265 4.06 2.36 21.15
N ILE A 266 3.45 1.18 21.09
CA ILE A 266 3.41 0.31 19.91
C ILE A 266 1.94 0.08 19.57
N TYR A 267 1.45 0.65 18.47
CA TYR A 267 0.01 0.64 18.21
C TYR A 267 -0.39 0.59 16.75
N ASP A 268 -1.59 0.10 16.42
CA ASP A 268 -2.09 0.03 15.04
C ASP A 268 -1.20 -0.75 14.05
N ASN A 269 -0.31 -1.63 14.53
CA ASN A 269 0.52 -2.46 13.66
C ASN A 269 -0.18 -3.78 13.31
N VAL A 270 0.16 -4.33 12.15
CA VAL A 270 -0.15 -5.70 11.74
C VAL A 270 1.13 -6.50 11.78
N ILE A 271 1.20 -7.48 12.68
CA ILE A 271 2.38 -8.32 12.89
C ILE A 271 1.98 -9.76 12.61
N THR A 272 2.54 -10.32 11.54
CA THR A 272 2.12 -11.64 11.05
C THR A 272 3.28 -12.54 10.71
N ASN A 273 3.08 -13.86 10.79
CA ASN A 273 4.04 -14.85 10.28
C ASN A 273 5.47 -14.67 10.79
N THR A 274 5.66 -14.01 11.94
CA THR A 274 7.00 -13.78 12.47
C THR A 274 7.60 -15.10 12.91
N TYR A 275 8.90 -15.27 12.69
CA TYR A 275 9.58 -16.48 13.17
C TYR A 275 9.73 -16.45 14.70
N GLY A 276 10.33 -15.40 15.25
CA GLY A 276 10.32 -15.15 16.70
C GLY A 276 8.98 -14.55 17.16
N PRO A 277 8.94 -13.95 18.36
CA PRO A 277 7.71 -13.38 18.88
C PRO A 277 7.32 -12.12 18.09
N GLY A 278 6.04 -11.77 18.07
CA GLY A 278 5.60 -10.53 17.42
C GLY A 278 6.31 -9.30 18.02
N ILE A 279 6.33 -9.22 19.35
CA ILE A 279 7.06 -8.21 20.13
C ILE A 279 7.87 -8.88 21.22
N TRP A 280 9.14 -8.47 21.39
CA TRP A 280 9.97 -8.87 22.52
C TRP A 280 10.41 -7.66 23.36
N LEU A 281 9.97 -7.63 24.62
CA LEU A 281 10.43 -6.68 25.63
C LEU A 281 11.51 -7.35 26.49
N ILE A 282 12.78 -7.04 26.24
CA ILE A 282 13.93 -7.71 26.85
C ILE A 282 14.79 -6.82 27.75
N GLY A 283 14.77 -7.10 29.05
CA GLY A 283 15.68 -6.54 30.03
C GLY A 283 16.92 -7.43 30.18
N THR A 284 18.12 -6.87 30.01
CA THR A 284 19.38 -7.64 30.03
C THR A 284 20.27 -7.33 31.24
N ALA A 285 20.00 -6.27 32.01
CA ALA A 285 20.83 -5.93 33.17
C ALA A 285 20.04 -5.50 34.40
N GLY A 286 20.30 -6.21 35.51
CA GLY A 286 20.08 -5.79 36.89
C GLY A 286 18.64 -5.55 37.33
N ALA A 287 18.42 -5.54 38.64
CA ALA A 287 17.21 -4.94 39.20
C ALA A 287 17.28 -3.42 39.00
N TYR A 288 16.17 -2.81 38.62
CA TYR A 288 16.11 -1.37 38.37
C TYR A 288 14.79 -0.78 38.89
N ASP A 289 14.74 0.55 39.00
CA ASP A 289 13.53 1.24 39.45
C ASP A 289 12.42 1.12 38.41
N LYS A 290 11.22 0.74 38.84
CA LYS A 290 10.06 0.50 37.96
C LYS A 290 9.66 1.73 37.15
N SER A 291 9.94 2.94 37.64
CA SER A 291 9.68 4.20 36.94
C SER A 291 10.57 4.43 35.72
N LEU A 292 11.61 3.62 35.52
CA LEU A 292 12.55 3.74 34.39
C LEU A 292 12.12 2.91 33.18
N SER A 293 11.00 2.18 33.25
CA SER A 293 10.41 1.56 32.08
C SER A 293 8.90 1.72 32.03
N SER A 294 8.37 1.99 30.84
CA SER A 294 6.93 2.00 30.55
C SER A 294 6.68 1.72 29.07
N VAL A 295 5.86 0.70 28.79
CA VAL A 295 5.53 0.27 27.43
C VAL A 295 4.03 0.08 27.31
N HIS A 296 3.42 0.70 26.30
CA HIS A 296 2.01 0.56 25.98
C HIS A 296 1.86 -0.05 24.58
N ILE A 297 1.28 -1.25 24.52
CA ILE A 297 1.02 -2.01 23.29
C ILE A 297 -0.49 -2.06 23.08
N CYS A 298 -1.01 -1.35 22.08
CA CYS A 298 -2.46 -1.30 21.86
C CYS A 298 -2.92 -1.26 20.41
N HIS A 299 -4.14 -1.72 20.14
CA HIS A 299 -4.75 -1.62 18.80
C HIS A 299 -3.98 -2.38 17.69
N ASN A 300 -3.11 -3.32 18.05
CA ASN A 300 -2.37 -4.13 17.07
C ASN A 300 -3.14 -5.42 16.71
N ILE A 301 -2.85 -5.94 15.52
CA ILE A 301 -3.24 -7.28 15.07
C ILE A 301 -2.02 -8.18 15.08
N PHE A 302 -2.14 -9.34 15.72
CA PHE A 302 -1.20 -10.44 15.61
C PHE A 302 -1.89 -11.65 14.99
N TYR A 303 -1.34 -12.18 13.92
CA TYR A 303 -1.76 -13.49 13.43
C TYR A 303 -0.62 -14.39 12.99
N ASP A 304 -0.77 -15.70 13.20
CA ASP A 304 0.17 -16.75 12.75
C ASP A 304 1.65 -16.51 13.12
N SER A 305 1.90 -15.73 14.17
CA SER A 305 3.24 -15.33 14.60
C SER A 305 3.86 -16.33 15.58
N GLY A 306 5.19 -16.41 15.63
CA GLY A 306 5.96 -17.31 16.51
C GLY A 306 6.27 -18.68 15.92
N THR A 307 6.44 -18.77 14.60
CA THR A 307 6.51 -20.04 13.85
C THR A 307 7.87 -20.76 13.92
N ASN A 308 8.90 -20.14 14.51
CA ASN A 308 10.27 -20.67 14.43
C ASN A 308 10.39 -22.07 15.06
N PRO A 309 10.88 -23.08 14.31
CA PRO A 309 10.94 -24.47 14.77
C PRO A 309 12.08 -24.75 15.76
N SER A 310 13.00 -23.82 15.94
CA SER A 310 14.29 -24.04 16.59
C SER A 310 14.45 -23.33 17.94
N ILE A 311 13.56 -22.40 18.29
CA ILE A 311 13.65 -21.58 19.51
C ILE A 311 12.40 -21.70 20.38
N GLU A 312 12.54 -21.47 21.68
CA GLU A 312 11.42 -21.50 22.63
C GLU A 312 10.77 -20.13 22.86
N TRP A 313 11.54 -19.06 22.67
CA TRP A 313 11.16 -17.69 22.95
C TRP A 313 10.26 -17.12 21.85
N VAL A 314 9.06 -17.67 21.70
CA VAL A 314 8.05 -17.21 20.73
C VAL A 314 6.74 -16.82 21.43
N GLY A 315 5.88 -16.07 20.77
CA GLY A 315 4.63 -15.54 21.32
C GLY A 315 4.10 -14.32 20.54
N GLY A 316 2.93 -13.82 20.89
CA GLY A 316 2.48 -12.50 20.43
C GLY A 316 3.35 -11.39 21.04
N VAL A 317 3.22 -11.22 22.36
CA VAL A 317 4.06 -10.32 23.18
C VAL A 317 4.83 -11.14 24.22
N LEU A 318 6.16 -11.11 24.13
CA LEU A 318 7.06 -11.78 25.06
C LEU A 318 7.70 -10.77 26.02
N GLY A 319 7.43 -10.92 27.31
CA GLY A 319 8.01 -10.10 28.38
C GLY A 319 9.17 -10.78 29.11
N SER A 320 10.31 -10.10 29.17
CA SER A 320 11.57 -10.59 29.76
C SER A 320 12.18 -9.55 30.71
N GLY A 321 11.49 -9.22 31.81
CA GLY A 321 12.01 -8.31 32.84
C GLY A 321 11.77 -6.81 32.57
N PHE A 322 10.57 -6.46 32.12
CA PHE A 322 10.10 -5.07 31.99
C PHE A 322 9.04 -4.72 33.04
N HIS A 323 9.03 -3.46 33.51
CA HIS A 323 7.98 -2.93 34.39
C HIS A 323 6.99 -2.06 33.61
N ASN A 324 5.77 -1.95 34.15
CA ASN A 324 4.70 -1.08 33.64
C ASN A 324 4.41 -1.33 32.15
N VAL A 325 4.24 -2.60 31.80
CA VAL A 325 3.79 -3.00 30.46
C VAL A 325 2.27 -3.06 30.46
N LEU A 326 1.63 -2.33 29.56
CA LEU A 326 0.19 -2.39 29.29
C LEU A 326 -0.02 -2.95 27.89
N VAL A 327 -0.67 -4.10 27.79
CA VAL A 327 -1.09 -4.73 26.53
C VAL A 327 -2.60 -4.63 26.49
N GLU A 328 -3.16 -3.70 25.71
CA GLU A 328 -4.62 -3.51 25.68
C GLU A 328 -5.22 -3.30 24.30
N ASN A 329 -6.47 -3.70 24.11
CA ASN A 329 -7.19 -3.50 22.85
C ASN A 329 -6.45 -4.10 21.64
N ASN A 330 -5.82 -5.27 21.76
CA ASN A 330 -5.20 -5.96 20.62
C ASN A 330 -6.02 -7.19 20.21
N VAL A 331 -5.76 -7.72 19.02
CA VAL A 331 -6.25 -9.03 18.57
C VAL A 331 -5.07 -9.97 18.37
N PHE A 332 -5.17 -11.18 18.92
CA PHE A 332 -4.23 -12.26 18.71
C PHE A 332 -4.98 -13.48 18.15
N ASP A 333 -4.62 -13.93 16.97
CA ASP A 333 -5.25 -15.06 16.28
C ASP A 333 -4.19 -16.06 15.80
N GLY A 334 -4.27 -17.33 16.17
CA GLY A 334 -3.34 -18.34 15.63
C GLY A 334 -1.88 -18.20 16.10
N VAL A 335 -1.59 -17.34 17.08
CA VAL A 335 -0.21 -17.12 17.56
C VAL A 335 0.32 -18.35 18.30
N HIS A 336 1.61 -18.64 18.08
CA HIS A 336 2.30 -19.78 18.67
C HIS A 336 2.74 -19.47 20.12
N ASN A 337 2.79 -20.50 20.97
CA ASN A 337 3.08 -20.43 22.41
C ASN A 337 1.96 -19.77 23.24
N ALA A 338 1.76 -18.45 23.09
CA ALA A 338 0.71 -17.69 23.75
C ALA A 338 0.61 -16.27 23.15
N ALA A 339 -0.53 -15.61 23.34
CA ALA A 339 -0.70 -14.19 22.99
C ALA A 339 0.20 -13.29 23.84
N VAL A 340 0.21 -13.51 25.15
CA VAL A 340 1.13 -12.84 26.07
C VAL A 340 1.87 -13.88 26.90
N VAL A 341 3.19 -13.80 26.93
CA VAL A 341 4.02 -14.73 27.70
C VAL A 341 5.15 -14.01 28.43
N ASN A 342 5.29 -14.29 29.72
CA ASN A 342 6.50 -13.92 30.47
C ASN A 342 7.46 -15.11 30.52
N MET A 343 8.61 -14.94 29.86
CA MET A 343 9.72 -15.88 29.82
C MET A 343 11.00 -15.17 29.37
N TYR A 344 12.14 -15.86 29.31
CA TYR A 344 13.36 -15.35 28.67
C TYR A 344 13.68 -16.18 27.42
N SER A 345 14.88 -16.77 27.32
CA SER A 345 15.25 -17.64 26.19
C SER A 345 14.65 -19.05 26.29
N THR A 346 14.28 -19.48 27.49
CA THR A 346 13.60 -20.76 27.80
C THR A 346 12.63 -20.57 28.96
N ASP A 347 11.76 -21.55 29.21
CA ASP A 347 10.73 -21.50 30.26
C ASP A 347 11.29 -21.30 31.68
N THR A 348 12.50 -21.82 31.97
CA THR A 348 13.09 -21.77 33.32
C THR A 348 14.20 -20.74 33.46
N ASN A 349 14.51 -20.02 32.38
CA ASN A 349 15.53 -18.97 32.43
C ASN A 349 14.98 -17.79 33.25
N ALA A 350 15.61 -17.53 34.40
CA ALA A 350 15.17 -16.51 35.36
C ALA A 350 15.20 -15.06 34.81
N GLY A 351 15.82 -14.83 33.65
CA GLY A 351 15.93 -13.51 33.05
C GLY A 351 16.82 -12.55 33.85
N PRO A 352 16.64 -11.23 33.73
CA PRO A 352 17.41 -10.27 34.50
C PRO A 352 17.10 -10.39 36.00
N SER A 353 18.08 -10.04 36.85
CA SER A 353 17.86 -10.01 38.29
C SER A 353 16.83 -8.94 38.66
N GLY A 354 16.01 -9.20 39.68
CA GLY A 354 14.91 -8.32 40.09
C GLY A 354 13.60 -9.08 40.29
N THR A 355 12.61 -8.43 40.90
CA THR A 355 11.27 -8.99 41.11
C THR A 355 10.20 -7.91 41.01
N GLY A 356 8.96 -8.34 40.78
CA GLY A 356 7.81 -7.44 40.65
C GLY A 356 7.73 -6.75 39.29
N PHE A 357 8.23 -7.40 38.24
CA PHE A 357 7.95 -7.06 36.84
C PHE A 357 6.46 -7.25 36.58
N THR A 358 5.80 -6.24 36.00
CA THR A 358 4.33 -6.19 35.91
C THR A 358 3.89 -5.96 34.48
N THR A 359 3.00 -6.82 34.03
CA THR A 359 2.29 -6.71 32.76
C THR A 359 0.79 -6.73 33.01
N THR A 360 0.08 -5.69 32.59
CA THR A 360 -1.38 -5.66 32.56
C THR A 360 -1.84 -6.01 31.15
N VAL A 361 -2.73 -7.00 31.04
CA VAL A 361 -3.31 -7.46 29.78
C VAL A 361 -4.82 -7.20 29.87
N ARG A 362 -5.32 -6.24 29.09
CA ARG A 362 -6.67 -5.71 29.22
C ARG A 362 -7.41 -5.60 27.89
N ASN A 363 -8.70 -5.92 27.83
CA ASN A 363 -9.53 -5.68 26.64
C ASN A 363 -8.97 -6.27 25.33
N ASN A 364 -8.14 -7.30 25.38
CA ASN A 364 -7.65 -7.97 24.18
C ASN A 364 -8.62 -9.07 23.76
N ILE A 365 -8.62 -9.40 22.47
CA ILE A 365 -9.24 -10.62 21.96
C ILE A 365 -8.12 -11.61 21.65
N ILE A 366 -8.17 -12.78 22.28
CA ILE A 366 -7.15 -13.83 22.19
C ILE A 366 -7.80 -15.12 21.75
N VAL A 367 -7.58 -15.50 20.50
CA VAL A 367 -8.19 -16.66 19.88
C VAL A 367 -7.18 -17.59 19.23
N ASN A 368 -7.56 -18.86 19.16
CA ASN A 368 -6.88 -19.87 18.34
C ASN A 368 -5.37 -20.01 18.63
N THR A 369 -4.87 -19.70 19.84
CA THR A 369 -3.44 -19.87 20.09
C THR A 369 -3.04 -21.34 19.95
N VAL A 370 -1.85 -21.57 19.39
CA VAL A 370 -1.34 -22.92 19.08
C VAL A 370 -0.07 -23.21 19.87
N PRO A 371 0.24 -24.49 20.14
CA PRO A 371 1.52 -24.86 20.75
C PRO A 371 2.70 -24.38 19.89
N ARG A 372 3.78 -23.93 20.52
CA ARG A 372 5.03 -23.64 19.79
C ARG A 372 5.65 -24.93 19.26
N THR A 373 6.46 -24.85 18.23
CA THR A 373 7.10 -26.02 17.61
C THR A 373 8.18 -26.64 18.50
N LYS A 374 9.12 -25.83 19.01
CA LYS A 374 10.21 -26.30 19.87
C LYS A 374 9.72 -26.50 21.31
N ASN A 375 9.87 -27.71 21.85
CA ASN A 375 9.47 -28.02 23.23
C ASN A 375 7.99 -27.63 23.49
N SER A 376 7.10 -28.12 22.63
CA SER A 376 5.68 -27.73 22.57
C SER A 376 4.86 -28.04 23.83
N ALA A 377 5.32 -28.97 24.67
CA ALA A 377 4.57 -29.47 25.82
C ALA A 377 4.20 -28.35 26.81
N GLY A 378 2.91 -28.17 27.06
CA GLY A 378 2.40 -27.17 28.00
C GLY A 378 2.46 -25.73 27.48
N THR A 379 2.45 -25.55 26.15
CA THR A 379 2.29 -24.27 25.44
C THR A 379 1.00 -24.27 24.61
N GLY A 380 0.62 -23.14 24.04
CA GLY A 380 -0.65 -22.95 23.30
C GLY A 380 -1.79 -22.46 24.18
N TYR A 381 -1.48 -21.77 25.29
CA TYR A 381 -2.48 -21.12 26.12
C TYR A 381 -2.77 -19.72 25.60
N GLY A 382 -3.86 -19.08 26.01
CA GLY A 382 -4.08 -17.66 25.74
C GLY A 382 -2.98 -16.78 26.37
N VAL A 383 -2.73 -16.95 27.67
CA VAL A 383 -1.69 -16.22 28.42
C VAL A 383 -0.88 -17.14 29.33
N ILE A 384 0.44 -16.96 29.35
CA ILE A 384 1.36 -17.79 30.17
C ILE A 384 2.30 -16.92 31.01
N ASN A 385 2.48 -17.29 32.27
CA ASN A 385 3.59 -16.78 33.09
C ASN A 385 4.53 -17.94 33.48
N HIS A 386 5.67 -18.05 32.80
CA HIS A 386 6.69 -19.04 33.18
C HIS A 386 7.55 -18.57 34.38
N LEU A 387 7.48 -17.29 34.75
CA LEU A 387 8.32 -16.66 35.76
C LEU A 387 7.51 -16.09 36.95
N PRO A 388 6.59 -16.85 37.58
CA PRO A 388 5.67 -16.31 38.59
C PRO A 388 6.34 -15.85 39.90
N SER A 389 7.61 -16.19 40.13
CA SER A 389 8.37 -15.74 41.31
C SER A 389 8.88 -14.30 41.16
N SER A 390 9.07 -13.82 39.93
CA SER A 390 9.61 -12.48 39.64
C SER A 390 8.70 -11.61 38.79
N HIS A 391 7.77 -12.21 38.04
CA HIS A 391 6.85 -11.52 37.13
C HIS A 391 5.39 -11.75 37.54
N THR A 392 4.58 -10.71 37.40
CA THR A 392 3.13 -10.74 37.59
C THR A 392 2.44 -10.31 36.32
N ILE A 393 1.47 -11.11 35.87
CA ILE A 393 0.52 -10.71 34.82
C ILE A 393 -0.84 -10.46 35.48
N VAL A 394 -1.41 -9.28 35.23
CA VAL A 394 -2.76 -8.90 35.65
C VAL A 394 -3.67 -8.96 34.43
N LEU A 395 -4.78 -9.68 34.52
CA LEU A 395 -5.73 -9.88 33.44
C LEU A 395 -7.03 -9.13 33.73
N GLU A 396 -7.51 -8.35 32.76
CA GLU A 396 -8.70 -7.51 32.92
C GLU A 396 -9.57 -7.47 31.65
N ASN A 397 -10.77 -8.08 31.67
CA ASN A 397 -11.78 -7.93 30.61
C ASN A 397 -11.29 -8.28 29.19
N ASN A 398 -10.45 -9.29 29.05
CA ASN A 398 -10.09 -9.87 27.77
C ASN A 398 -11.16 -10.86 27.30
N CYS A 399 -11.27 -11.10 26.00
CA CYS A 399 -12.07 -12.19 25.43
C CYS A 399 -11.16 -13.32 24.96
N LEU A 400 -11.42 -14.55 25.42
CA LEU A 400 -10.64 -15.73 25.07
C LEU A 400 -11.50 -16.81 24.45
N TYR A 401 -11.10 -17.32 23.29
CA TYR A 401 -11.85 -18.34 22.56
C TYR A 401 -10.95 -19.34 21.82
N ASN A 402 -11.27 -20.63 21.89
CA ASN A 402 -10.63 -21.68 21.11
C ASN A 402 -9.08 -21.77 21.22
N ASN A 403 -8.50 -21.47 22.37
CA ASN A 403 -7.04 -21.59 22.61
C ASN A 403 -6.66 -23.05 22.91
N ALA A 404 -5.65 -23.59 22.22
CA ALA A 404 -5.40 -25.03 22.13
C ALA A 404 -5.15 -25.74 23.47
N ALA A 405 -4.41 -25.12 24.38
CA ALA A 405 -4.09 -25.67 25.70
C ALA A 405 -4.99 -25.09 26.82
N GLY A 406 -5.86 -24.14 26.48
CA GLY A 406 -6.76 -23.44 27.39
C GLY A 406 -6.41 -21.96 27.58
N ASN A 407 -7.10 -21.31 28.50
CA ASN A 407 -7.03 -19.85 28.63
C ASN A 407 -5.73 -19.36 29.28
N TYR A 408 -5.30 -20.00 30.37
CA TYR A 408 -4.23 -19.50 31.23
C TYR A 408 -3.31 -20.59 31.75
N LYS A 409 -2.03 -20.24 31.94
CA LYS A 409 -1.06 -21.02 32.71
C LYS A 409 -0.33 -20.13 33.72
N ASN A 410 -0.37 -20.51 34.99
CA ASN A 410 0.22 -19.77 36.13
C ASN A 410 -0.27 -18.32 36.29
N VAL A 411 -1.43 -18.00 35.72
CA VAL A 411 -2.14 -16.73 35.86
C VAL A 411 -3.63 -17.02 36.02
N LYS A 412 -4.40 -16.04 36.50
CA LYS A 412 -5.84 -16.18 36.69
C LYS A 412 -6.53 -14.85 36.47
N SER A 413 -7.79 -14.91 36.03
CA SER A 413 -8.66 -13.75 35.86
C SER A 413 -10.02 -14.00 36.51
N THR A 414 -10.68 -12.92 36.91
CA THR A 414 -12.08 -12.93 37.39
C THR A 414 -13.00 -12.09 36.51
N THR A 415 -12.48 -11.43 35.47
CA THR A 415 -13.26 -10.48 34.65
C THR A 415 -13.23 -10.79 33.15
N ASP A 416 -12.40 -11.74 32.71
CA ASP A 416 -12.33 -12.13 31.31
C ASP A 416 -13.57 -12.91 30.84
N ILE A 417 -13.83 -12.83 29.54
CA ILE A 417 -14.96 -13.43 28.82
C ILE A 417 -14.47 -14.65 28.04
N TYR A 418 -15.32 -15.69 27.98
CA TYR A 418 -15.01 -16.98 27.35
C TYR A 418 -16.05 -17.33 26.28
N ALA A 419 -16.10 -16.53 25.23
CA ALA A 419 -17.08 -16.66 24.16
C ALA A 419 -16.44 -16.36 22.81
N ASP A 420 -17.05 -16.87 21.74
CA ASP A 420 -16.67 -16.51 20.38
C ASP A 420 -16.81 -14.99 20.21
N PRO A 421 -15.74 -14.27 19.80
CA PRO A 421 -15.82 -12.83 19.58
C PRO A 421 -16.72 -12.45 18.40
N LEU A 422 -17.11 -13.41 17.54
CA LEU A 422 -17.99 -13.18 16.39
C LEU A 422 -17.46 -12.06 15.48
N PHE A 423 -16.29 -12.29 14.90
CA PHE A 423 -15.70 -11.37 13.93
C PHE A 423 -16.53 -11.28 12.64
N ALA A 424 -16.49 -10.11 11.99
CA ALA A 424 -17.08 -9.87 10.68
C ALA A 424 -16.46 -10.80 9.61
N GLY A 425 -15.12 -10.87 9.55
CA GLY A 425 -14.41 -11.64 8.52
C GLY A 425 -13.04 -12.15 8.97
N GLN A 426 -13.00 -13.07 9.94
CA GLN A 426 -11.75 -13.59 10.52
C GLN A 426 -10.76 -14.16 9.48
N SER A 427 -11.24 -14.90 8.48
CA SER A 427 -10.39 -15.49 7.43
C SER A 427 -9.74 -14.47 6.50
N LEU A 428 -10.29 -13.25 6.47
CA LEU A 428 -9.75 -12.10 5.75
C LEU A 428 -9.00 -11.15 6.69
N HIS A 429 -8.83 -11.54 7.96
CA HIS A 429 -8.26 -10.72 9.02
C HIS A 429 -9.05 -9.43 9.30
N ASP A 430 -10.35 -9.42 8.99
CA ASP A 430 -11.28 -8.42 9.47
C ASP A 430 -11.82 -8.82 10.85
N TYR A 431 -11.25 -8.16 11.86
CA TYR A 431 -11.55 -8.40 13.27
C TYR A 431 -12.54 -7.40 13.86
N HIS A 432 -13.31 -6.67 13.04
CA HIS A 432 -14.45 -5.93 13.56
C HIS A 432 -15.47 -6.90 14.18
N LEU A 433 -16.13 -6.46 15.25
CA LEU A 433 -17.11 -7.26 15.96
C LEU A 433 -18.44 -7.21 15.23
N LYS A 434 -19.07 -8.35 14.93
CA LYS A 434 -20.42 -8.35 14.35
C LYS A 434 -21.38 -7.57 15.23
N SER A 435 -22.22 -6.73 14.63
CA SER A 435 -23.22 -5.91 15.32
C SER A 435 -24.51 -5.78 14.54
N VAL A 436 -25.64 -6.02 15.20
CA VAL A 436 -26.97 -5.77 14.62
C VAL A 436 -27.23 -4.28 14.35
N ALA A 437 -26.48 -3.39 15.00
CA ALA A 437 -26.55 -1.94 14.80
C ALA A 437 -25.58 -1.46 13.72
N GLY A 438 -24.43 -2.13 13.60
CA GLY A 438 -23.49 -1.97 12.50
C GLY A 438 -22.04 -2.15 12.96
N HIS A 439 -21.22 -2.85 12.18
CA HIS A 439 -19.77 -2.82 12.28
C HIS A 439 -19.17 -2.00 11.12
N TRP A 440 -17.96 -1.46 11.29
CA TRP A 440 -17.29 -0.72 10.22
C TRP A 440 -16.63 -1.68 9.23
N SER A 441 -16.96 -1.59 7.95
CA SER A 441 -16.41 -2.43 6.88
C SER A 441 -15.13 -1.86 6.25
N GLY A 442 -14.63 -0.72 6.73
CA GLY A 442 -13.58 0.06 6.04
C GLY A 442 -14.13 1.26 5.26
N THR A 443 -15.39 1.19 4.81
CA THR A 443 -16.04 2.26 4.02
C THR A 443 -17.41 2.68 4.53
N LYS A 444 -18.14 1.77 5.21
CA LYS A 444 -19.49 2.02 5.75
C LYS A 444 -19.82 1.12 6.95
N TRP A 445 -20.91 1.44 7.63
CA TRP A 445 -21.49 0.59 8.68
C TRP A 445 -22.34 -0.52 8.08
N VAL A 446 -22.03 -1.78 8.38
CA VAL A 446 -22.72 -2.98 7.90
C VAL A 446 -23.42 -3.67 9.07
N LYS A 447 -24.71 -3.95 8.94
CA LYS A 447 -25.52 -4.61 9.97
C LYS A 447 -25.42 -6.12 9.85
N ASP A 448 -25.15 -6.78 10.97
CA ASP A 448 -25.10 -8.24 11.07
C ASP A 448 -26.39 -8.82 11.62
N SER A 449 -26.54 -10.15 11.46
CA SER A 449 -27.65 -10.89 12.05
C SER A 449 -27.50 -11.12 13.57
N VAL A 450 -26.32 -10.88 14.13
CA VAL A 450 -25.99 -11.10 15.55
C VAL A 450 -25.08 -9.98 16.05
N SER A 451 -25.14 -9.69 17.36
CA SER A 451 -24.14 -8.85 18.02
C SER A 451 -23.13 -9.70 18.78
N SER A 452 -21.87 -9.31 18.68
CA SER A 452 -20.76 -9.89 19.41
C SER A 452 -20.92 -9.71 20.92
N PRO A 453 -20.53 -10.70 21.75
CA PRO A 453 -20.44 -10.54 23.21
C PRO A 453 -19.30 -9.62 23.65
N CYS A 454 -18.46 -9.17 22.73
CA CYS A 454 -17.33 -8.27 22.99
C CYS A 454 -17.70 -6.78 22.86
N ILE A 455 -18.92 -6.48 22.40
CA ILE A 455 -19.43 -5.11 22.32
C ILE A 455 -19.79 -4.63 23.75
N ASP A 456 -19.39 -3.41 24.10
CA ASP A 456 -19.58 -2.77 25.42
C ASP A 456 -19.09 -3.61 26.60
N ALA A 457 -18.12 -4.49 26.37
CA ALA A 457 -17.76 -5.54 27.30
C ALA A 457 -16.42 -5.29 28.01
N GLY A 458 -15.67 -4.27 27.59
CA GLY A 458 -14.34 -3.99 28.09
C GLY A 458 -14.31 -3.46 29.52
N ASN A 459 -13.11 -3.17 30.00
CA ASN A 459 -12.88 -2.70 31.36
C ASN A 459 -13.63 -1.38 31.59
N PRO A 460 -14.46 -1.25 32.64
CA PRO A 460 -15.26 -0.03 32.90
C PRO A 460 -14.45 1.25 33.12
N SER A 461 -13.15 1.15 33.37
CA SER A 461 -12.24 2.30 33.53
C SER A 461 -11.51 2.70 32.25
N SER A 462 -11.62 1.91 31.18
CA SER A 462 -11.06 2.25 29.88
C SER A 462 -11.87 3.36 29.21
N ASP A 463 -11.16 4.24 28.52
CA ASP A 463 -11.76 5.27 27.67
C ASP A 463 -12.49 4.63 26.48
N TYR A 464 -13.64 5.18 26.12
CA TYR A 464 -14.48 4.80 24.98
C TYR A 464 -14.97 6.04 24.21
N SER A 465 -14.48 7.24 24.56
CA SER A 465 -14.98 8.52 24.03
C SER A 465 -14.81 8.70 22.52
N LYS A 466 -14.01 7.85 21.87
CA LYS A 466 -13.84 7.82 20.42
C LYS A 466 -14.77 6.83 19.72
N GLU A 467 -15.48 5.98 20.46
CA GLU A 467 -16.44 5.05 19.88
C GLU A 467 -17.71 5.78 19.43
N PRO A 468 -18.25 5.45 18.25
CA PRO A 468 -19.45 6.09 17.73
C PRO A 468 -20.69 5.73 18.56
N GLU A 469 -21.57 6.71 18.78
CA GLU A 469 -22.86 6.49 19.43
C GLU A 469 -23.80 5.63 18.55
N ASP A 470 -24.61 4.73 19.10
CA ASP A 470 -24.72 4.34 20.52
C ASP A 470 -23.59 3.34 20.88
N ASN A 471 -22.75 3.71 21.87
CA ASN A 471 -21.56 2.97 22.34
C ASN A 471 -21.75 2.35 23.75
N GLY A 472 -23.00 2.30 24.25
CA GLY A 472 -23.32 1.63 25.51
C GLY A 472 -22.63 2.22 26.75
N ASN A 473 -21.98 3.38 26.63
CA ASN A 473 -21.10 4.00 27.63
C ASN A 473 -19.99 3.07 28.14
N ARG A 474 -19.49 2.16 27.30
CA ARG A 474 -18.44 1.21 27.68
C ARG A 474 -17.66 0.75 26.46
N ILE A 475 -16.35 0.66 26.60
CA ILE A 475 -15.46 0.29 25.49
C ILE A 475 -15.77 -1.12 24.94
N ASN A 476 -15.70 -1.26 23.62
CA ASN A 476 -15.60 -2.55 22.94
C ASN A 476 -14.25 -3.23 23.25
N ILE A 477 -14.24 -4.56 23.34
CA ILE A 477 -12.98 -5.33 23.49
C ILE A 477 -12.33 -5.51 22.10
N GLY A 478 -11.01 -5.48 22.03
CA GLY A 478 -10.23 -5.77 20.82
C GLY A 478 -9.69 -4.53 20.10
N ARG A 479 -9.15 -4.74 18.89
CA ARG A 479 -8.41 -3.72 18.12
C ARG A 479 -9.18 -2.43 17.86
N TYR A 480 -10.49 -2.50 17.73
CA TYR A 480 -11.29 -1.33 17.36
C TYR A 480 -11.87 -0.60 18.57
N GLY A 481 -11.70 -1.12 19.79
CA GLY A 481 -12.16 -0.47 21.01
C GLY A 481 -11.51 0.91 21.19
N ASN A 482 -12.32 1.91 21.57
CA ASN A 482 -11.96 3.32 21.65
C ASN A 482 -11.40 3.90 20.34
N THR A 483 -11.98 3.49 19.21
CA THR A 483 -11.71 4.08 17.90
C THR A 483 -13.02 4.48 17.23
N ILE A 484 -12.93 5.37 16.24
CA ILE A 484 -14.10 5.77 15.43
C ILE A 484 -14.65 4.61 14.56
N TYR A 485 -13.97 3.47 14.55
CA TYR A 485 -14.33 2.27 13.79
C TYR A 485 -14.89 1.14 14.69
N ALA A 486 -15.12 1.41 15.98
CA ALA A 486 -15.68 0.44 16.91
C ALA A 486 -17.13 0.08 16.55
N SER A 487 -17.51 -1.20 16.65
CA SER A 487 -18.87 -1.65 16.35
C SER A 487 -19.93 -1.08 17.29
N LEU A 488 -21.11 -0.80 16.76
CA LEU A 488 -22.19 -0.13 17.50
C LEU A 488 -22.93 -1.06 18.47
N SER A 489 -23.46 -0.51 19.58
CA SER A 489 -24.09 -1.24 20.69
C SER A 489 -25.53 -1.68 20.43
N GLY A 490 -26.31 -0.82 19.78
CA GLY A 490 -27.65 -1.10 19.27
C GLY A 490 -28.85 -0.85 20.20
N THR A 491 -29.42 0.35 20.09
CA THR A 491 -30.89 0.53 19.89
C THR A 491 -31.11 1.57 18.79
N ALA A 492 -31.98 1.29 17.81
CA ALA A 492 -32.12 2.10 16.60
C ALA A 492 -32.91 3.42 16.86
N PRO A 493 -32.47 4.57 16.31
CA PRO A 493 -33.36 5.66 15.93
C PRO A 493 -34.01 5.39 14.55
N GLU A 494 -35.20 5.96 14.35
CA GLU A 494 -36.10 5.76 13.20
C GLU A 494 -35.53 6.07 11.81
N VAL A 495 -36.14 5.36 10.85
CA VAL A 495 -35.89 5.25 9.42
C VAL A 495 -35.83 6.59 8.67
N ILE A 496 -34.76 6.80 7.91
CA ILE A 496 -34.74 7.65 6.71
C ILE A 496 -34.53 6.72 5.49
N PRO A 497 -35.26 6.87 4.37
CA PRO A 497 -35.25 5.89 3.28
C PRO A 497 -34.03 6.02 2.36
N GLU A 498 -33.49 4.83 2.02
CA GLU A 498 -32.68 4.35 0.89
C GLU A 498 -31.80 5.30 0.04
N ASP A 499 -30.53 4.86 -0.12
CA ASP A 499 -29.80 4.82 -1.40
C ASP A 499 -28.96 3.51 -1.46
N PRO A 500 -28.66 2.97 -2.65
CA PRO A 500 -28.33 1.57 -2.87
C PRO A 500 -26.91 1.17 -2.43
N VAL A 501 -26.80 -0.11 -2.09
CA VAL A 501 -25.67 -0.78 -1.42
C VAL A 501 -24.66 -1.28 -2.47
N PRO A 502 -23.34 -1.00 -2.33
CA PRO A 502 -22.28 -1.75 -3.02
C PRO A 502 -21.68 -2.82 -2.09
N GLN A 503 -21.50 -4.07 -2.55
CA GLN A 503 -21.16 -5.23 -1.70
C GLN A 503 -19.73 -5.78 -1.95
N ASP A 504 -19.12 -6.29 -0.86
CA ASP A 504 -17.98 -7.23 -0.85
C ASP A 504 -18.48 -8.68 -1.00
N PRO A 505 -17.64 -9.70 -1.30
CA PRO A 505 -18.03 -10.86 -2.11
C PRO A 505 -19.06 -11.81 -1.45
N VAL A 506 -20.03 -12.17 -2.28
CA VAL A 506 -21.25 -12.89 -1.94
C VAL A 506 -21.00 -14.38 -1.78
N VAL A 507 -21.43 -14.96 -0.65
CA VAL A 507 -21.65 -16.41 -0.54
C VAL A 507 -23.04 -16.71 -1.13
N PHE A 508 -23.07 -17.03 -2.42
CA PHE A 508 -24.32 -17.28 -3.13
C PHE A 508 -25.08 -18.49 -2.55
N LYS A 509 -26.40 -18.38 -2.38
CA LYS A 509 -27.26 -19.56 -2.20
C LYS A 509 -27.28 -20.34 -3.52
N VAL A 510 -26.67 -21.53 -3.54
CA VAL A 510 -26.57 -22.39 -4.73
C VAL A 510 -27.55 -23.56 -4.66
N SER A 511 -28.06 -23.98 -5.82
CA SER A 511 -28.77 -25.25 -5.99
C SER A 511 -28.35 -25.85 -7.33
N ASP A 512 -27.92 -27.11 -7.33
CA ASP A 512 -27.57 -27.84 -8.55
C ASP A 512 -28.31 -29.17 -8.64
N ASN A 513 -28.53 -29.64 -9.87
CA ASN A 513 -29.35 -30.80 -10.15
C ASN A 513 -28.90 -31.50 -11.42
N ARG A 514 -28.26 -32.65 -11.21
CA ARG A 514 -27.89 -33.60 -12.26
C ARG A 514 -29.09 -34.11 -13.06
N LEU A 515 -28.99 -34.04 -14.39
CA LEU A 515 -29.95 -34.55 -15.36
C LEU A 515 -29.36 -35.74 -16.12
N ARG A 516 -30.02 -36.90 -16.04
CA ARG A 516 -29.51 -38.17 -16.59
C ARG A 516 -30.52 -38.88 -17.48
N GLU A 517 -30.17 -39.08 -18.75
CA GLU A 517 -31.05 -39.69 -19.76
C GLU A 517 -31.44 -41.14 -19.46
N SER A 518 -30.52 -41.95 -18.94
CA SER A 518 -30.77 -43.38 -18.66
C SER A 518 -31.77 -43.61 -17.52
N SER A 519 -32.10 -42.57 -16.76
CA SER A 519 -33.00 -42.60 -15.61
C SER A 519 -33.85 -41.33 -15.64
N PRO A 520 -34.72 -41.17 -16.65
CA PRO A 520 -35.12 -39.85 -17.09
C PRO A 520 -36.15 -39.15 -16.18
N ASP A 521 -36.76 -39.89 -15.25
CA ASP A 521 -37.68 -39.37 -14.23
C ASP A 521 -37.05 -39.31 -12.82
N ALA A 522 -35.77 -39.65 -12.66
CA ALA A 522 -35.07 -39.56 -11.38
C ALA A 522 -34.62 -38.14 -11.08
N VAL A 523 -34.76 -37.72 -9.81
CA VAL A 523 -34.32 -36.42 -9.29
C VAL A 523 -33.02 -36.62 -8.51
N TYR A 524 -31.96 -35.90 -8.88
CA TYR A 524 -30.61 -36.05 -8.31
C TYR A 524 -30.17 -34.83 -7.50
N ARG A 525 -31.05 -34.32 -6.64
CA ARG A 525 -30.79 -33.14 -5.80
C ARG A 525 -29.64 -33.26 -4.80
N ASP A 526 -29.38 -34.47 -4.31
CA ASP A 526 -28.36 -34.73 -3.28
C ASP A 526 -27.16 -35.48 -3.89
N SER A 527 -26.96 -35.34 -5.21
CA SER A 527 -25.79 -35.90 -5.91
C SER A 527 -24.55 -35.15 -5.47
N THR A 528 -23.45 -35.85 -5.18
CA THR A 528 -22.16 -35.24 -4.85
C THR A 528 -21.37 -34.79 -6.08
N PHE A 529 -22.00 -34.80 -7.25
CA PHE A 529 -21.36 -34.55 -8.54
C PHE A 529 -22.29 -33.87 -9.54
N ILE A 530 -21.70 -32.98 -10.32
CA ILE A 530 -22.21 -32.35 -11.54
C ILE A 530 -21.59 -33.09 -12.72
N ASP A 531 -22.38 -33.69 -13.60
CA ASP A 531 -21.87 -34.45 -14.72
C ASP A 531 -22.43 -34.03 -16.07
N VAL A 532 -21.55 -34.06 -17.06
CA VAL A 532 -21.77 -33.39 -18.35
C VAL A 532 -21.19 -34.27 -19.46
N GLY A 533 -21.93 -34.40 -20.57
CA GLY A 533 -21.48 -35.15 -21.76
C GLY A 533 -22.13 -36.52 -21.91
N GLY A 534 -21.47 -37.43 -22.64
CA GLY A 534 -22.02 -38.75 -22.97
C GLY A 534 -21.14 -39.92 -22.52
N MET A 535 -21.77 -40.95 -21.94
CA MET A 535 -21.14 -42.24 -21.64
C MET A 535 -22.16 -43.37 -21.71
N ASN A 536 -21.77 -44.52 -22.28
CA ASN A 536 -22.59 -45.74 -22.36
C ASN A 536 -23.98 -45.52 -23.01
N ASN A 537 -24.02 -44.79 -24.14
CA ASN A 537 -25.26 -44.42 -24.85
C ASN A 537 -26.26 -43.60 -24.01
N ALA A 538 -25.81 -42.94 -22.94
CA ALA A 538 -26.62 -42.03 -22.13
C ALA A 538 -25.97 -40.65 -22.07
N ARG A 539 -26.82 -39.62 -22.06
CA ARG A 539 -26.42 -38.22 -21.93
C ARG A 539 -26.62 -37.67 -20.52
N TYR A 540 -25.75 -36.74 -20.15
CA TYR A 540 -25.67 -36.10 -18.84
C TYR A 540 -25.54 -34.60 -19.01
N ARG A 541 -26.31 -33.85 -18.22
CA ARG A 541 -26.35 -32.39 -18.18
C ARG A 541 -26.62 -31.97 -16.75
N ASP A 542 -26.45 -30.69 -16.47
CA ASP A 542 -26.77 -30.13 -15.16
C ASP A 542 -27.58 -28.84 -15.29
N VAL A 543 -28.35 -28.52 -14.26
CA VAL A 543 -28.95 -27.21 -14.07
C VAL A 543 -28.58 -26.68 -12.70
N MET A 544 -28.09 -25.45 -12.66
CA MET A 544 -27.55 -24.82 -11.47
C MET A 544 -28.14 -23.43 -11.29
N TRP A 545 -28.39 -22.99 -10.07
CA TRP A 545 -28.95 -21.68 -9.77
C TRP A 545 -28.18 -21.02 -8.64
N PHE A 546 -27.88 -19.73 -8.80
CA PHE A 546 -27.28 -18.88 -7.78
C PHE A 546 -28.19 -17.68 -7.52
N ASP A 547 -28.25 -17.23 -6.28
CA ASP A 547 -29.03 -16.07 -5.87
C ASP A 547 -28.33 -14.75 -6.23
N LEU A 548 -28.79 -14.08 -7.29
CA LEU A 548 -28.21 -12.81 -7.75
C LEU A 548 -28.95 -11.57 -7.19
N SER A 549 -29.82 -11.75 -6.19
CA SER A 549 -30.78 -10.71 -5.79
C SER A 549 -30.16 -9.45 -5.18
N GLU A 550 -28.90 -9.49 -4.75
CA GLU A 550 -28.22 -8.27 -4.28
C GLU A 550 -27.70 -7.37 -5.39
N TYR A 551 -27.46 -7.92 -6.58
CA TYR A 551 -27.00 -7.15 -7.71
C TYR A 551 -28.22 -6.53 -8.37
N THR A 552 -28.32 -5.20 -8.27
CA THR A 552 -29.46 -4.44 -8.82
C THR A 552 -29.07 -3.63 -10.05
N ASN A 553 -27.78 -3.38 -10.26
CA ASN A 553 -27.27 -2.57 -11.36
C ASN A 553 -26.29 -3.34 -12.26
N PRO A 554 -26.67 -3.70 -13.50
CA PRO A 554 -25.80 -4.44 -14.40
C PRO A 554 -24.58 -3.64 -14.87
N SER A 555 -24.60 -2.30 -14.76
CA SER A 555 -23.45 -1.48 -15.13
C SER A 555 -22.35 -1.48 -14.08
N GLU A 556 -22.67 -1.86 -12.84
CA GLU A 556 -21.72 -2.01 -11.74
C GLU A 556 -21.02 -3.36 -11.80
N ILE A 557 -21.60 -4.39 -12.41
CA ILE A 557 -20.89 -5.66 -12.61
C ILE A 557 -19.76 -5.44 -13.63
N ASP A 558 -18.52 -5.63 -13.19
CA ASP A 558 -17.35 -5.67 -14.06
C ASP A 558 -17.30 -7.03 -14.76
N ASN A 559 -17.13 -8.11 -13.98
CA ASN A 559 -17.06 -9.49 -14.44
C ASN A 559 -17.86 -10.45 -13.55
N ALA A 560 -18.25 -11.61 -14.10
CA ALA A 560 -18.81 -12.73 -13.35
C ALA A 560 -18.27 -14.08 -13.85
N THR A 561 -17.70 -14.86 -12.93
CA THR A 561 -16.96 -16.09 -13.22
C THR A 561 -17.57 -17.29 -12.49
N LEU A 562 -17.97 -18.32 -13.22
CA LEU A 562 -18.42 -19.60 -12.69
C LEU A 562 -17.23 -20.58 -12.61
N SER A 563 -16.88 -21.03 -11.42
CA SER A 563 -15.77 -21.94 -11.16
C SER A 563 -16.27 -23.35 -10.82
N LEU A 564 -15.82 -24.37 -11.55
CA LEU A 564 -16.17 -25.78 -11.36
C LEU A 564 -14.92 -26.63 -11.09
N TYR A 565 -14.94 -27.48 -10.05
CA TYR A 565 -13.78 -28.29 -9.65
C TYR A 565 -13.76 -29.66 -10.35
N TRP A 566 -12.78 -29.90 -11.24
CA TRP A 566 -12.75 -31.10 -12.08
C TRP A 566 -12.05 -32.28 -11.39
N TYR A 567 -12.75 -33.40 -11.20
CA TYR A 567 -12.22 -34.57 -10.49
C TYR A 567 -12.40 -35.94 -11.19
N TYR A 568 -13.26 -36.06 -12.22
CA TYR A 568 -13.56 -37.35 -12.87
C TYR A 568 -13.64 -37.25 -14.41
N PRO A 569 -13.25 -38.27 -15.20
CA PRO A 569 -12.87 -39.65 -14.83
C PRO A 569 -11.50 -39.80 -14.17
N ALA A 570 -11.50 -40.28 -12.91
CA ALA A 570 -10.29 -40.42 -12.13
C ALA A 570 -9.34 -41.46 -12.77
N GLY A 571 -8.10 -41.06 -13.01
CA GLY A 571 -7.04 -41.94 -13.53
C GLY A 571 -7.27 -42.51 -14.94
N SER A 572 -8.22 -41.96 -15.72
CA SER A 572 -8.49 -42.42 -17.09
C SER A 572 -8.82 -41.27 -18.03
N THR A 573 -8.48 -41.44 -19.30
CA THR A 573 -8.80 -40.48 -20.37
C THR A 573 -10.21 -40.74 -20.93
N ARG A 574 -10.75 -39.75 -21.62
CA ARG A 574 -11.99 -39.87 -22.40
C ARG A 574 -11.65 -40.09 -23.89
N PRO A 575 -12.47 -40.85 -24.63
CA PRO A 575 -12.29 -41.02 -26.07
C PRO A 575 -12.33 -39.71 -26.86
N ASP A 576 -13.25 -38.80 -26.49
CA ASP A 576 -13.47 -37.53 -27.18
C ASP A 576 -13.26 -36.32 -26.23
N ASP A 577 -12.95 -35.16 -26.81
CA ASP A 577 -12.88 -33.88 -26.09
C ASP A 577 -14.26 -33.52 -25.49
N THR A 578 -14.25 -33.03 -24.25
CA THR A 578 -15.45 -32.48 -23.62
C THR A 578 -15.42 -30.96 -23.74
N ILE A 579 -16.26 -30.41 -24.61
CA ILE A 579 -16.50 -28.96 -24.68
C ILE A 579 -17.71 -28.65 -23.80
N VAL A 580 -17.48 -28.15 -22.59
CA VAL A 580 -18.54 -27.75 -21.64
C VAL A 580 -19.06 -26.37 -22.03
N GLU A 581 -20.37 -26.20 -22.00
CA GLU A 581 -21.09 -25.02 -22.46
C GLU A 581 -22.18 -24.62 -21.46
N VAL A 582 -22.28 -23.31 -21.21
CA VAL A 582 -23.29 -22.71 -20.33
C VAL A 582 -24.36 -22.00 -21.17
N TYR A 583 -25.61 -22.32 -20.90
CA TYR A 583 -26.79 -21.73 -21.52
C TYR A 583 -27.76 -21.21 -20.45
N ARG A 584 -28.71 -20.37 -20.88
CA ARG A 584 -29.80 -19.91 -20.03
C ARG A 584 -30.97 -20.91 -20.09
N PRO A 585 -31.45 -21.50 -18.99
CA PRO A 585 -32.68 -22.28 -19.00
C PRO A 585 -33.87 -21.47 -19.56
N ALA A 586 -34.74 -22.10 -20.33
CA ALA A 586 -35.89 -21.42 -20.94
C ALA A 586 -37.05 -21.17 -19.97
N SER A 587 -36.96 -21.69 -18.74
CA SER A 587 -37.93 -21.52 -17.68
C SER A 587 -37.26 -21.79 -16.33
N SER A 588 -37.85 -21.27 -15.26
CA SER A 588 -37.54 -21.72 -13.90
C SER A 588 -37.83 -23.22 -13.74
N TRP A 589 -37.12 -23.82 -12.80
CA TRP A 589 -37.17 -25.23 -12.47
C TRP A 589 -37.12 -25.40 -10.95
N ASN A 590 -37.59 -26.54 -10.46
CA ASN A 590 -37.69 -26.81 -9.04
C ASN A 590 -36.69 -27.90 -8.65
N SER A 591 -35.73 -27.57 -7.77
CA SER A 591 -34.67 -28.49 -7.35
C SER A 591 -35.17 -29.80 -6.73
N SER A 592 -36.38 -29.79 -6.18
CA SER A 592 -37.00 -31.00 -5.61
C SER A 592 -37.63 -31.94 -6.64
N TYR A 593 -37.83 -31.49 -7.89
CA TYR A 593 -38.59 -32.24 -8.91
C TYR A 593 -37.92 -32.29 -10.29
N VAL A 594 -36.89 -31.48 -10.52
CA VAL A 594 -36.21 -31.41 -11.81
C VAL A 594 -35.49 -32.73 -12.12
N SER A 595 -35.69 -33.22 -13.34
CA SER A 595 -35.16 -34.47 -13.90
C SER A 595 -34.96 -34.31 -15.41
N TRP A 596 -34.45 -35.33 -16.09
CA TRP A 596 -34.29 -35.30 -17.54
C TRP A 596 -35.60 -35.03 -18.30
N ASN A 597 -36.72 -35.57 -17.84
CA ASN A 597 -38.03 -35.38 -18.49
C ASN A 597 -38.83 -34.19 -17.95
N LYS A 598 -38.58 -33.73 -16.72
CA LYS A 598 -39.45 -32.75 -16.02
C LYS A 598 -38.65 -31.61 -15.41
N LYS A 599 -39.16 -30.38 -15.52
CA LYS A 599 -38.60 -29.20 -14.86
C LYS A 599 -39.18 -28.92 -13.47
N ASP A 600 -40.40 -29.41 -13.23
CA ASP A 600 -41.12 -29.26 -11.97
C ASP A 600 -42.14 -30.41 -11.80
N LYS A 601 -42.82 -30.47 -10.66
CA LYS A 601 -43.82 -31.49 -10.31
C LYS A 601 -44.88 -31.61 -11.40
N ASN A 602 -44.85 -32.72 -12.13
CA ASN A 602 -45.73 -33.03 -13.26
C ASN A 602 -45.65 -32.06 -14.45
N VAL A 603 -44.58 -31.27 -14.57
CA VAL A 603 -44.36 -30.36 -15.70
C VAL A 603 -43.15 -30.84 -16.50
N ALA A 604 -43.40 -31.34 -17.70
CA ALA A 604 -42.35 -31.82 -18.61
C ALA A 604 -41.55 -30.67 -19.23
N TRP A 605 -40.29 -30.94 -19.56
CA TRP A 605 -39.58 -30.15 -20.56
C TRP A 605 -40.25 -30.37 -21.93
N LYS A 606 -40.15 -29.39 -22.83
CA LYS A 606 -40.57 -29.58 -24.23
C LYS A 606 -39.59 -30.51 -24.94
N ASN A 607 -38.30 -30.36 -24.65
CA ASN A 607 -37.24 -31.26 -25.09
C ASN A 607 -36.63 -31.98 -23.88
N ALA A 608 -36.60 -33.31 -23.91
CA ALA A 608 -35.98 -34.09 -22.84
C ALA A 608 -34.49 -33.72 -22.70
N GLY A 609 -34.03 -33.54 -21.45
CA GLY A 609 -32.71 -33.02 -21.10
C GLY A 609 -32.64 -31.50 -20.95
N GLY A 610 -33.78 -30.80 -20.98
CA GLY A 610 -33.86 -29.36 -20.73
C GLY A 610 -34.14 -28.51 -21.96
N ASP A 611 -34.81 -27.38 -21.73
CA ASP A 611 -35.00 -26.32 -22.71
C ASP A 611 -34.09 -25.14 -22.36
N TRP A 612 -33.35 -24.60 -23.33
CA TRP A 612 -32.47 -23.45 -23.12
C TRP A 612 -32.54 -22.41 -24.24
N TYR A 613 -32.13 -21.19 -23.92
CA TYR A 613 -31.79 -20.15 -24.88
C TYR A 613 -30.27 -20.00 -24.96
N ASP A 614 -29.78 -19.79 -26.17
CA ASP A 614 -28.40 -19.39 -26.42
C ASP A 614 -28.21 -17.87 -26.24
N LYS A 615 -26.98 -17.37 -26.25
CA LYS A 615 -26.72 -15.94 -25.99
C LYS A 615 -27.29 -14.98 -27.04
N LYS A 616 -27.74 -15.50 -28.18
CA LYS A 616 -28.45 -14.75 -29.22
C LYS A 616 -29.97 -14.81 -29.03
N GLY A 617 -30.45 -15.41 -27.94
CA GLY A 617 -31.86 -15.58 -27.62
C GLY A 617 -32.55 -16.67 -28.45
N VAL A 618 -31.81 -17.59 -29.07
CA VAL A 618 -32.39 -18.67 -29.89
C VAL A 618 -32.71 -19.88 -29.01
N LEU A 619 -33.97 -20.33 -29.00
CA LEU A 619 -34.39 -21.55 -28.29
C LEU A 619 -33.68 -22.76 -28.90
N GLN A 620 -33.02 -23.58 -28.07
CA GLN A 620 -32.17 -24.70 -28.51
C GLN A 620 -31.00 -24.27 -29.41
N GLY A 621 -30.59 -23.00 -29.33
CA GLY A 621 -29.46 -22.48 -30.08
C GLY A 621 -28.12 -23.06 -29.62
N SER A 622 -27.09 -22.89 -30.45
CA SER A 622 -25.76 -23.47 -30.25
C SER A 622 -24.70 -22.45 -29.84
N THR A 623 -25.06 -21.19 -29.56
CA THR A 623 -24.11 -20.14 -29.15
C THR A 623 -24.11 -19.98 -27.62
N PRO A 624 -23.22 -20.63 -26.86
CA PRO A 624 -23.26 -20.56 -25.40
C PRO A 624 -22.86 -19.17 -24.88
N TYR A 625 -23.21 -18.89 -23.63
CA TYR A 625 -22.72 -17.71 -22.90
C TYR A 625 -21.26 -17.90 -22.49
N ALA A 626 -20.91 -19.09 -22.00
CA ALA A 626 -19.56 -19.47 -21.62
C ALA A 626 -19.22 -20.85 -22.18
N THR A 627 -17.96 -21.08 -22.53
CA THR A 627 -17.50 -22.40 -22.99
C THR A 627 -16.08 -22.67 -22.55
N ILE A 628 -15.78 -23.94 -22.22
CA ILE A 628 -14.43 -24.39 -21.90
C ILE A 628 -14.20 -25.79 -22.46
N THR A 629 -12.98 -26.08 -22.90
CA THR A 629 -12.63 -27.36 -23.54
C THR A 629 -11.69 -28.17 -22.67
N PHE A 630 -12.13 -29.37 -22.28
CA PHE A 630 -11.31 -30.40 -21.65
C PHE A 630 -10.90 -31.42 -22.70
N LYS A 631 -9.60 -31.53 -22.98
CA LYS A 631 -9.10 -32.52 -23.93
C LYS A 631 -9.40 -33.94 -23.45
N GLY A 632 -9.83 -34.82 -24.35
CA GLY A 632 -10.14 -36.21 -24.02
C GLY A 632 -8.92 -36.93 -23.44
N SER A 633 -7.73 -36.58 -23.91
CA SER A 633 -6.45 -37.08 -23.42
C SER A 633 -6.00 -36.55 -22.05
N THR A 634 -6.64 -35.52 -21.50
CA THR A 634 -6.24 -34.91 -20.23
C THR A 634 -6.93 -35.61 -19.06
N LEU A 635 -6.16 -35.92 -18.02
CA LEU A 635 -6.66 -36.48 -16.77
C LEU A 635 -7.15 -35.35 -15.84
N PRO A 636 -8.13 -35.62 -14.95
CA PRO A 636 -8.50 -34.67 -13.91
C PRO A 636 -7.30 -34.33 -13.03
N ASP A 637 -7.11 -33.04 -12.79
CA ASP A 637 -6.00 -32.45 -12.04
C ASP A 637 -6.41 -31.93 -10.66
N ASN A 638 -7.69 -32.07 -10.30
CA ASN A 638 -8.23 -31.63 -9.02
C ASN A 638 -8.00 -30.12 -8.79
N ARG A 639 -8.43 -29.29 -9.74
CA ARG A 639 -8.48 -27.82 -9.58
C ARG A 639 -9.78 -27.24 -10.13
N TYR A 640 -9.98 -25.95 -9.84
CA TYR A 640 -11.07 -25.17 -10.41
C TYR A 640 -10.80 -24.79 -11.87
N TYR A 641 -11.88 -24.77 -12.65
CA TYR A 641 -11.92 -24.30 -14.01
C TYR A 641 -13.00 -23.23 -14.13
N GLU A 642 -12.64 -22.13 -14.78
CA GLU A 642 -13.41 -20.89 -14.74
C GLU A 642 -14.11 -20.64 -16.09
N LEU A 643 -15.37 -20.25 -16.01
CA LEU A 643 -16.25 -19.94 -17.12
C LEU A 643 -16.74 -18.50 -16.95
N ASP A 644 -16.39 -17.62 -17.88
CA ASP A 644 -16.91 -16.25 -17.91
C ASP A 644 -18.41 -16.27 -18.27
N VAL A 645 -19.25 -15.96 -17.28
CA VAL A 645 -20.70 -15.89 -17.38
C VAL A 645 -21.22 -14.45 -17.23
N THR A 646 -20.33 -13.45 -17.39
CA THR A 646 -20.60 -12.02 -17.19
C THR A 646 -21.84 -11.55 -17.95
N GLU A 647 -21.94 -11.87 -19.25
CA GLU A 647 -23.09 -11.46 -20.07
C GLU A 647 -24.41 -12.00 -19.51
N LEU A 648 -24.45 -13.28 -19.10
CA LEU A 648 -25.68 -13.90 -18.59
C LEU A 648 -26.07 -13.32 -17.23
N VAL A 649 -25.11 -13.12 -16.34
CA VAL A 649 -25.33 -12.49 -15.02
C VAL A 649 -25.84 -11.06 -15.19
N LYS A 650 -25.24 -10.26 -16.08
CA LYS A 650 -25.71 -8.90 -16.40
C LYS A 650 -27.14 -8.89 -16.93
N GLU A 651 -27.52 -9.84 -17.79
CA GLU A 651 -28.89 -9.91 -18.29
C GLU A 651 -29.92 -10.31 -17.21
N TYR A 652 -29.53 -11.10 -16.21
CA TYR A 652 -30.37 -11.40 -15.05
C TYR A 652 -30.51 -10.20 -14.13
N VAL A 653 -29.40 -9.55 -13.80
CA VAL A 653 -29.36 -8.38 -12.91
C VAL A 653 -30.08 -7.18 -13.52
N SER A 654 -29.97 -6.98 -14.84
CA SER A 654 -30.69 -5.91 -15.54
C SER A 654 -32.21 -6.14 -15.59
N GLY A 655 -32.70 -7.29 -15.12
CA GLY A 655 -34.10 -7.70 -15.28
C GLY A 655 -34.52 -7.97 -16.72
N LYS A 656 -33.56 -8.11 -17.67
CA LYS A 656 -33.88 -8.45 -19.07
C LYS A 656 -34.53 -9.83 -19.15
N TYR A 657 -34.12 -10.74 -18.26
CA TYR A 657 -34.72 -12.04 -18.05
C TYR A 657 -34.80 -12.37 -16.56
N GLU A 658 -35.80 -13.16 -16.15
CA GLU A 658 -35.83 -13.74 -14.81
C GLU A 658 -34.60 -14.63 -14.57
N ASN A 659 -34.03 -14.62 -13.37
CA ASN A 659 -32.91 -15.49 -13.01
C ASN A 659 -33.35 -16.97 -12.95
N THR A 660 -33.18 -17.67 -14.07
CA THR A 660 -33.45 -19.11 -14.20
C THR A 660 -32.23 -20.00 -13.97
N GLY A 661 -31.07 -19.42 -13.63
CA GLY A 661 -29.82 -20.14 -13.41
C GLY A 661 -29.04 -20.47 -14.69
N PHE A 662 -28.30 -21.56 -14.68
CA PHE A 662 -27.39 -22.06 -15.71
C PHE A 662 -27.81 -23.46 -16.13
N LEU A 663 -27.93 -23.73 -17.44
CA LEU A 663 -27.97 -25.08 -17.99
C LEU A 663 -26.58 -25.41 -18.54
N ILE A 664 -25.97 -26.46 -18.00
CA ILE A 664 -24.61 -26.88 -18.33
C ILE A 664 -24.69 -28.17 -19.13
N LYS A 665 -24.13 -28.17 -20.34
CA LYS A 665 -24.07 -29.36 -21.18
C LYS A 665 -22.77 -29.43 -21.98
N ALA A 666 -22.47 -30.59 -22.55
CA ALA A 666 -21.39 -30.69 -23.53
C ALA A 666 -21.89 -30.33 -24.93
N ARG A 667 -21.03 -29.76 -25.78
CA ARG A 667 -21.35 -29.44 -27.19
C ARG A 667 -21.83 -30.67 -27.95
N THR A 668 -21.05 -31.74 -27.86
CA THR A 668 -21.37 -33.10 -28.28
C THR A 668 -21.59 -33.93 -27.02
N GLU A 669 -22.48 -34.92 -27.03
CA GLU A 669 -22.80 -35.72 -25.84
C GLU A 669 -22.60 -37.20 -26.13
N ASN A 670 -21.41 -37.54 -26.62
CA ASN A 670 -21.02 -38.90 -26.97
C ASN A 670 -19.56 -39.12 -26.56
N ASN A 671 -19.30 -40.18 -25.78
CA ASN A 671 -17.97 -40.60 -25.32
C ASN A 671 -17.06 -39.49 -24.74
N ASN A 672 -17.65 -38.47 -24.13
CA ASN A 672 -16.95 -37.30 -23.58
C ASN A 672 -17.46 -36.91 -22.20
N TYR A 673 -17.88 -37.89 -21.39
CA TYR A 673 -18.36 -37.66 -20.03
C TYR A 673 -17.28 -37.06 -19.12
N ILE A 674 -17.62 -35.99 -18.42
CA ILE A 674 -16.82 -35.34 -17.38
C ILE A 674 -17.68 -35.14 -16.13
N ALA A 675 -17.06 -35.11 -14.94
CA ALA A 675 -17.76 -34.68 -13.73
C ALA A 675 -16.93 -33.76 -12.83
N PHE A 676 -17.64 -32.84 -12.19
CA PHE A 676 -17.19 -31.85 -11.22
C PHE A 676 -17.87 -32.12 -9.86
N TYR A 677 -17.32 -31.58 -8.78
CA TYR A 677 -18.01 -31.64 -7.49
C TYR A 677 -19.22 -30.71 -7.48
N SER A 678 -20.34 -31.19 -6.95
CA SER A 678 -21.55 -30.39 -6.68
C SER A 678 -21.45 -29.68 -5.32
N ASN A 679 -22.45 -28.87 -5.02
CA ASN A 679 -22.62 -28.25 -3.71
C ASN A 679 -22.76 -29.28 -2.56
N GLU A 680 -23.20 -30.50 -2.86
CA GLU A 680 -23.47 -31.56 -1.88
C GLU A 680 -22.26 -32.49 -1.68
N CYS A 681 -21.08 -32.16 -2.20
CA CYS A 681 -19.88 -33.00 -2.11
C CYS A 681 -19.30 -33.12 -0.68
N GLY A 682 -19.80 -32.32 0.28
CA GLY A 682 -19.42 -32.37 1.69
C GLY A 682 -18.05 -31.77 2.03
N LYS A 683 -17.48 -30.95 1.12
CA LYS A 683 -16.19 -30.26 1.30
C LYS A 683 -16.26 -28.86 0.69
N ASP A 684 -16.36 -27.83 1.52
CA ASP A 684 -16.55 -26.43 1.11
C ASP A 684 -15.44 -25.88 0.19
N SER A 685 -14.24 -26.46 0.25
CA SER A 685 -13.14 -26.08 -0.63
C SER A 685 -13.31 -26.55 -2.08
N LEU A 686 -14.28 -27.43 -2.36
CA LEU A 686 -14.45 -28.12 -3.66
C LEU A 686 -15.79 -27.81 -4.37
N VAL A 687 -16.69 -27.08 -3.73
CA VAL A 687 -18.04 -26.79 -4.27
C VAL A 687 -17.99 -25.77 -5.42
N PRO A 688 -18.98 -25.75 -6.33
CA PRO A 688 -19.11 -24.73 -7.37
C PRO A 688 -19.15 -23.32 -6.79
N LYS A 689 -18.52 -22.36 -7.47
CA LYS A 689 -18.49 -20.95 -7.05
C LYS A 689 -18.94 -20.07 -8.20
N LEU A 690 -19.72 -19.05 -7.90
CA LEU A 690 -19.90 -17.89 -8.77
C LEU A 690 -19.18 -16.73 -8.08
N ASN A 691 -18.32 -16.01 -8.79
CA ASN A 691 -17.69 -14.80 -8.30
C ASN A 691 -18.15 -13.65 -9.20
N VAL A 692 -18.78 -12.63 -8.64
CA VAL A 692 -19.25 -11.45 -9.39
C VAL A 692 -18.50 -10.25 -8.85
N ALA A 693 -17.61 -9.68 -9.66
CA ALA A 693 -16.85 -8.49 -9.29
C ALA A 693 -17.64 -7.24 -9.71
N GLU A 694 -17.84 -6.33 -8.77
CA GLU A 694 -18.35 -4.99 -9.04
C GLU A 694 -17.19 -4.04 -9.41
N LYS A 695 -17.48 -3.03 -10.23
CA LYS A 695 -16.55 -1.95 -10.53
C LYS A 695 -16.22 -1.23 -9.24
N ALA A 696 -14.93 -1.08 -8.96
CA ALA A 696 -14.47 -0.32 -7.80
C ALA A 696 -15.04 1.12 -7.87
N LEU A 697 -15.81 1.51 -6.86
CA LEU A 697 -16.23 2.90 -6.74
C LEU A 697 -15.01 3.77 -6.44
N PRO A 698 -14.88 4.96 -7.07
CA PRO A 698 -13.75 5.84 -6.81
C PRO A 698 -13.79 6.30 -5.34
N VAL A 699 -12.69 6.08 -4.63
CA VAL A 699 -12.51 6.53 -3.23
C VAL A 699 -12.58 8.07 -3.20
N PRO A 700 -13.38 8.69 -2.32
CA PRO A 700 -13.37 10.15 -2.16
C PRO A 700 -11.97 10.63 -1.78
N VAL A 701 -11.39 11.50 -2.60
CA VAL A 701 -10.05 12.03 -2.36
C VAL A 701 -10.14 13.22 -1.42
N THR A 702 -9.43 13.12 -0.30
CA THR A 702 -9.19 14.27 0.59
C THR A 702 -7.97 15.03 0.07
N ILE A 703 -8.13 16.32 -0.23
CA ILE A 703 -7.05 17.17 -0.70
C ILE A 703 -6.81 18.27 0.34
N ASP A 704 -5.60 18.31 0.88
CA ASP A 704 -5.15 19.41 1.75
C ASP A 704 -4.49 20.50 0.91
N LYS A 705 -4.88 21.76 1.13
CA LYS A 705 -4.31 22.93 0.47
C LYS A 705 -3.99 24.03 1.48
N THR A 706 -2.72 24.35 1.58
CA THR A 706 -2.19 25.45 2.41
C THR A 706 -2.20 26.77 1.62
N ILE A 707 -2.79 27.82 2.19
CA ILE A 707 -2.72 29.20 1.69
C ILE A 707 -1.80 29.99 2.63
N THR A 708 -0.70 30.55 2.10
CA THR A 708 0.33 31.23 2.90
C THR A 708 0.41 32.74 2.68
N ARG A 709 -0.42 33.30 1.77
CA ARG A 709 -0.44 34.74 1.44
C ARG A 709 -1.68 35.39 2.05
N ALA A 710 -1.57 35.80 3.32
CA ALA A 710 -2.60 36.60 3.97
C ALA A 710 -2.42 38.09 3.64
N ILE A 711 -3.52 38.85 3.66
CA ILE A 711 -3.51 40.31 3.78
C ILE A 711 -3.98 40.61 5.20
N ASP A 712 -3.18 41.28 6.01
CA ASP A 712 -3.56 41.65 7.37
C ASP A 712 -3.33 43.13 7.68
N ASN A 713 -3.96 43.64 8.74
CA ASN A 713 -3.80 45.03 9.16
C ASN A 713 -4.18 45.24 10.63
N ARG A 714 -3.20 45.72 11.37
CA ARG A 714 -3.34 46.07 12.79
C ARG A 714 -4.33 47.22 13.01
N LEU A 715 -5.27 47.02 13.92
CA LEU A 715 -6.17 48.03 14.45
C LEU A 715 -5.73 48.46 15.85
N ARG A 716 -5.46 49.75 16.04
CA ARG A 716 -4.95 50.30 17.32
C ARG A 716 -5.76 51.51 17.80
N GLU A 717 -6.35 51.38 18.98
CA GLU A 717 -7.17 52.44 19.58
C GLU A 717 -6.38 53.72 19.91
N GLY A 718 -5.15 53.57 20.42
CA GLY A 718 -4.32 54.71 20.81
C GLY A 718 -3.85 55.60 19.63
N SER A 719 -4.05 55.15 18.40
CA SER A 719 -3.73 55.88 17.17
C SER A 719 -4.80 55.59 16.11
N PRO A 720 -6.03 56.05 16.33
CA PRO A 720 -7.21 55.42 15.77
C PRO A 720 -7.44 55.69 14.28
N ASP A 721 -6.72 56.66 13.71
CA ASP A 721 -6.74 56.99 12.28
C ASP A 721 -5.48 56.52 11.53
N THR A 722 -4.53 55.86 12.20
CA THR A 722 -3.30 55.36 11.57
C THR A 722 -3.54 54.00 10.90
N VAL A 723 -3.03 53.83 9.69
CA VAL A 723 -3.04 52.58 8.91
C VAL A 723 -1.72 51.84 9.13
N TYR A 724 -1.77 50.53 9.37
CA TYR A 724 -0.62 49.71 9.75
C TYR A 724 -0.35 48.55 8.78
N GLN A 725 -0.52 48.79 7.47
CA GLN A 725 -0.37 47.79 6.41
C GLN A 725 1.00 47.08 6.37
N ASP A 726 2.06 47.74 6.82
CA ASP A 726 3.45 47.22 6.81
C ASP A 726 3.90 46.74 8.21
N SER A 727 2.95 46.54 9.14
CA SER A 727 3.24 46.06 10.50
C SER A 727 3.73 44.62 10.45
N SER A 728 4.85 44.32 11.12
CA SER A 728 5.36 42.95 11.26
C SER A 728 4.57 42.07 12.25
N PHE A 729 3.45 42.57 12.78
CA PHE A 729 2.74 41.96 13.89
C PHE A 729 1.22 42.01 13.72
N ILE A 730 0.59 40.89 14.11
CA ILE A 730 -0.85 40.74 14.34
C ILE A 730 -1.09 40.92 15.83
N ASP A 731 -1.81 41.96 16.20
CA ASP A 731 -1.89 42.41 17.58
C ASP A 731 -3.25 42.14 18.22
N VAL A 732 -3.25 41.55 19.41
CA VAL A 732 -4.48 41.08 20.05
C VAL A 732 -4.46 41.39 21.54
N GLY A 733 -5.50 42.03 22.06
CA GLY A 733 -5.69 42.30 23.50
C GLY A 733 -5.49 43.77 23.88
N GLY A 734 -5.21 44.03 25.17
CA GLY A 734 -5.08 45.40 25.68
C GLY A 734 -3.81 45.66 26.47
N MET A 735 -3.25 46.86 26.31
CA MET A 735 -2.09 47.34 27.07
C MET A 735 -2.07 48.88 27.10
N ASN A 736 -1.76 49.47 28.27
CA ASN A 736 -1.62 50.92 28.48
C ASN A 736 -2.86 51.72 28.04
N ASP A 737 -4.05 51.33 28.54
CA ASP A 737 -5.35 51.94 28.24
C ASP A 737 -5.72 51.98 26.75
N ALA A 738 -5.06 51.17 25.91
CA ALA A 738 -5.37 51.03 24.49
C ALA A 738 -5.64 49.56 24.12
N ARG A 739 -6.63 49.38 23.25
CA ARG A 739 -7.01 48.08 22.69
C ARG A 739 -6.37 47.82 21.32
N TYR A 740 -6.11 46.55 21.05
CA TYR A 740 -5.48 46.03 19.84
C TYR A 740 -6.29 44.87 19.28
N ARG A 741 -6.56 44.94 17.99
CA ARG A 741 -7.26 43.94 17.19
C ARG A 741 -6.59 43.85 15.84
N ASP A 742 -6.95 42.82 15.08
CA ASP A 742 -6.47 42.67 13.71
C ASP A 742 -7.59 42.27 12.76
N VAL A 743 -7.42 42.63 11.49
CA VAL A 743 -8.24 42.11 10.39
C VAL A 743 -7.34 41.43 9.40
N MET A 744 -7.72 40.22 8.99
CA MET A 744 -6.92 39.37 8.11
C MET A 744 -7.80 38.82 7.00
N TRP A 745 -7.25 38.59 5.82
CA TRP A 745 -7.98 38.08 4.67
C TRP A 745 -7.11 37.10 3.89
N PHE A 746 -7.72 35.98 3.47
CA PHE A 746 -7.10 35.00 2.59
C PHE A 746 -7.90 34.91 1.30
N ASP A 747 -7.20 34.71 0.19
CA ASP A 747 -7.84 34.50 -1.11
C ASP A 747 -8.44 33.10 -1.21
N LEU A 748 -9.77 33.04 -1.12
CA LEU A 748 -10.55 31.81 -1.25
C LEU A 748 -11.18 31.65 -2.65
N SER A 749 -10.86 32.51 -3.61
CA SER A 749 -11.46 32.49 -4.96
C SER A 749 -11.22 31.17 -5.71
N VAL A 750 -10.17 30.44 -5.34
CA VAL A 750 -9.90 29.08 -5.85
C VAL A 750 -10.93 28.02 -5.40
N TYR A 751 -11.92 28.40 -4.58
CA TYR A 751 -12.99 27.53 -4.06
C TYR A 751 -14.40 28.09 -4.33
N ASP A 752 -14.54 29.01 -5.28
CA ASP A 752 -15.83 29.59 -5.66
C ASP A 752 -16.71 28.53 -6.36
N GLU A 753 -17.94 28.34 -5.88
CA GLU A 753 -18.94 27.34 -6.34
C GLU A 753 -19.45 27.57 -7.77
N THR A 754 -18.89 28.52 -8.50
CA THR A 754 -19.11 28.64 -9.96
C THR A 754 -18.30 27.62 -10.77
N ALA A 755 -17.38 26.88 -10.14
CA ALA A 755 -16.74 25.70 -10.73
C ALA A 755 -17.66 24.48 -10.60
N GLU A 756 -17.86 23.74 -11.69
CA GLU A 756 -18.79 22.61 -11.84
C GLU A 756 -18.51 21.39 -10.91
N VAL A 757 -17.58 21.49 -9.96
CA VAL A 757 -17.18 20.43 -9.02
C VAL A 757 -17.61 20.80 -7.60
N SER A 758 -18.53 20.04 -7.01
CA SER A 758 -18.87 20.21 -5.59
C SER A 758 -17.69 19.77 -4.72
N THR A 759 -16.92 20.72 -4.20
CA THR A 759 -15.89 20.45 -3.20
C THR A 759 -16.44 20.78 -1.82
N GLU A 760 -16.65 19.77 -0.99
CA GLU A 760 -17.01 20.00 0.40
C GLU A 760 -15.73 20.33 1.17
N VAL A 761 -15.60 21.54 1.71
CA VAL A 761 -14.55 21.83 2.71
C VAL A 761 -14.86 20.99 3.93
N THR A 762 -14.02 20.02 4.29
CA THR A 762 -14.21 19.18 5.48
C THR A 762 -13.42 19.66 6.68
N GLY A 763 -12.40 20.51 6.46
CA GLY A 763 -11.62 21.13 7.53
C GLY A 763 -10.98 22.44 7.08
N ALA A 764 -10.81 23.39 7.99
CA ALA A 764 -9.97 24.56 7.79
C ALA A 764 -9.28 25.00 9.09
N THR A 765 -7.97 25.18 9.05
CA THR A 765 -7.13 25.52 10.20
C THR A 765 -6.33 26.78 9.93
N LEU A 766 -6.54 27.82 10.74
CA LEU A 766 -5.74 29.05 10.75
C LEU A 766 -4.57 28.89 11.72
N SER A 767 -3.34 29.02 11.23
CA SER A 767 -2.12 28.90 12.02
C SER A 767 -1.46 30.26 12.23
N LEU A 768 -1.29 30.69 13.48
CA LEU A 768 -0.67 31.96 13.88
C LEU A 768 0.59 31.74 14.72
N TYR A 769 1.70 32.39 14.37
CA TYR A 769 2.98 32.18 15.05
C TYR A 769 3.19 33.14 16.23
N TRP A 770 3.20 32.63 17.47
CA TRP A 770 3.22 33.48 18.66
C TRP A 770 4.64 33.97 19.00
N TYR A 771 4.79 35.30 19.15
CA TYR A 771 6.10 35.93 19.29
C TYR A 771 6.23 36.90 20.49
N TYR A 772 5.23 37.72 20.78
CA TYR A 772 5.34 38.81 21.77
C TYR A 772 4.25 38.70 22.86
N PRO A 773 4.48 39.13 24.13
CA PRO A 773 5.65 39.83 24.70
C PRO A 773 6.86 38.95 25.01
N ALA A 774 7.98 39.20 24.32
CA ALA A 774 9.22 38.46 24.50
C ALA A 774 9.74 38.61 25.95
N GLY A 775 9.92 37.49 26.65
CA GLY A 775 10.51 37.43 27.99
C GLY A 775 9.68 38.04 29.13
N ASN A 776 8.41 38.40 28.89
CA ASN A 776 7.54 39.00 29.92
C ASN A 776 6.22 38.22 30.05
N THR A 777 5.70 38.15 31.28
CA THR A 777 4.35 37.65 31.56
C THR A 777 3.31 38.75 31.40
N ARG A 778 2.04 38.37 31.34
CA ARG A 778 0.88 39.26 31.31
C ARG A 778 0.04 39.03 32.57
N PRO A 779 -0.56 40.08 33.15
CA PRO A 779 -1.46 39.95 34.30
C PRO A 779 -2.63 38.99 34.08
N ASP A 780 -3.19 38.99 32.86
CA ASP A 780 -4.38 38.21 32.52
C ASP A 780 -4.13 37.25 31.35
N ASP A 781 -4.91 36.18 31.29
CA ASP A 781 -4.94 35.24 30.17
C ASP A 781 -5.44 35.94 28.90
N THR A 782 -4.84 35.59 27.77
CA THR A 782 -5.26 36.05 26.46
C THR A 782 -6.10 34.98 25.78
N ILE A 783 -7.41 35.16 25.77
CA ILE A 783 -8.35 34.31 25.03
C ILE A 783 -8.53 34.94 23.65
N VAL A 784 -7.88 34.37 22.64
CA VAL A 784 -7.95 34.84 21.25
C VAL A 784 -9.23 34.31 20.61
N GLU A 785 -9.91 35.16 19.84
CA GLU A 785 -11.20 34.89 19.23
C GLU A 785 -11.21 35.37 17.78
N VAL A 786 -11.83 34.56 16.92
CA VAL A 786 -12.01 34.86 15.49
C VAL A 786 -13.49 35.10 15.19
N TYR A 787 -13.77 36.21 14.52
CA TYR A 787 -15.11 36.63 14.08
C TYR A 787 -15.13 36.95 12.60
N ARG A 788 -16.33 37.02 12.01
CA ARG A 788 -16.54 37.44 10.63
C ARG A 788 -16.66 38.97 10.55
N PRO A 789 -15.81 39.71 9.82
CA PRO A 789 -16.02 41.14 9.60
C PRO A 789 -17.38 41.41 8.94
N ALA A 790 -18.13 42.38 9.46
CA ALA A 790 -19.49 42.67 8.99
C ALA A 790 -19.51 43.34 7.59
N SER A 791 -18.35 43.79 7.11
CA SER A 791 -18.19 44.35 5.76
C SER A 791 -16.75 44.19 5.29
N SER A 792 -16.56 44.26 3.98
CA SER A 792 -15.22 44.36 3.38
C SER A 792 -14.49 45.62 3.86
N TRP A 793 -13.16 45.53 3.81
CA TRP A 793 -12.24 46.56 4.26
C TRP A 793 -11.09 46.67 3.26
N ASN A 794 -10.45 47.84 3.23
CA ASN A 794 -9.38 48.15 2.30
C ASN A 794 -8.05 48.25 3.03
N THR A 795 -7.10 47.38 2.70
CA THR A 795 -5.79 47.31 3.37
C THR A 795 -5.04 48.65 3.39
N SER A 796 -5.21 49.49 2.37
CA SER A 796 -4.53 50.79 2.31
C SER A 796 -5.16 51.88 3.20
N TYR A 797 -6.35 51.65 3.75
CA TYR A 797 -7.12 52.66 4.48
C TYR A 797 -7.72 52.19 5.81
N VAL A 798 -7.69 50.89 6.09
CA VAL A 798 -8.26 50.33 7.31
C VAL A 798 -7.46 50.78 8.54
N SER A 799 -8.18 51.26 9.55
CA SER A 799 -7.69 51.73 10.83
C SER A 799 -8.73 51.45 11.91
N TRP A 800 -8.44 51.81 13.16
CA TRP A 800 -9.40 51.63 14.25
C TRP A 800 -10.75 52.35 14.00
N ASN A 801 -10.74 53.54 13.39
CA ASN A 801 -11.95 54.31 13.12
C ASN A 801 -12.56 54.04 11.74
N LYS A 802 -11.79 53.57 10.75
CA LYS A 802 -12.21 53.48 9.35
C LYS A 802 -11.94 52.11 8.76
N ARG A 803 -12.86 51.62 7.91
CA ARG A 803 -12.66 50.39 7.14
C ARG A 803 -12.18 50.63 5.72
N ASP A 804 -12.41 51.84 5.20
CA ASP A 804 -12.01 52.26 3.86
C ASP A 804 -11.88 53.80 3.80
N LYS A 805 -11.44 54.33 2.66
CA LYS A 805 -11.25 55.76 2.41
C LYS A 805 -12.53 56.54 2.71
N ASN A 806 -12.49 57.30 3.80
CA ASN A 806 -13.61 58.10 4.32
C ASN A 806 -14.85 57.30 4.75
N VAL A 807 -14.72 55.99 5.01
CA VAL A 807 -15.80 55.13 5.50
C VAL A 807 -15.46 54.65 6.90
N ALA A 808 -16.19 55.16 7.90
CA ALA A 808 -16.02 54.78 9.30
C ALA A 808 -16.61 53.38 9.58
N TRP A 809 -16.05 52.70 10.57
CA TRP A 809 -16.77 51.62 11.25
C TRP A 809 -17.96 52.21 12.00
N LYS A 810 -19.04 51.44 12.19
CA LYS A 810 -20.14 51.82 13.08
C LYS A 810 -19.69 51.76 14.53
N ASN A 811 -18.88 50.76 14.88
CA ASN A 811 -18.21 50.64 16.17
C ASN A 811 -16.69 50.75 15.97
N ALA A 812 -16.05 51.67 16.70
CA ALA A 812 -14.60 51.81 16.63
C ALA A 812 -13.90 50.51 17.04
N GLY A 813 -12.87 50.11 16.27
CA GLY A 813 -12.19 48.82 16.39
C GLY A 813 -12.83 47.68 15.61
N GLY A 814 -13.80 47.96 14.74
CA GLY A 814 -14.38 47.00 13.80
C GLY A 814 -15.82 46.60 14.11
N ASP A 815 -16.54 46.24 13.04
CA ASP A 815 -17.86 45.62 13.10
C ASP A 815 -17.75 44.14 12.71
N TRP A 816 -18.36 43.24 13.50
CA TRP A 816 -18.32 41.80 13.23
C TRP A 816 -19.66 41.09 13.48
N TYR A 817 -19.80 39.93 12.86
CA TYR A 817 -20.80 38.93 13.20
C TYR A 817 -20.14 37.75 13.93
N ASP A 818 -20.84 37.24 14.93
CA ASP A 818 -20.50 35.99 15.60
C ASP A 818 -21.02 34.78 14.80
N LYS A 819 -20.69 33.55 15.23
CA LYS A 819 -21.07 32.33 14.48
C LYS A 819 -22.57 32.06 14.44
N ASN A 820 -23.35 32.72 15.29
CA ASN A 820 -24.80 32.67 15.28
C ASN A 820 -25.41 33.79 14.40
N GLY A 821 -24.57 34.57 13.71
CA GLY A 821 -25.01 35.67 12.86
C GLY A 821 -25.40 36.94 13.62
N VAL A 822 -25.02 37.08 14.90
CA VAL A 822 -25.37 38.26 15.71
C VAL A 822 -24.33 39.36 15.53
N LEU A 823 -24.76 40.57 15.13
CA LEU A 823 -23.89 41.73 15.01
C LEU A 823 -23.34 42.11 16.39
N GLN A 824 -22.02 42.23 16.54
CA GLN A 824 -21.33 42.44 17.82
C GLN A 824 -21.58 41.31 18.84
N GLY A 825 -21.93 40.10 18.36
CA GLY A 825 -22.11 38.92 19.20
C GLY A 825 -20.82 38.43 19.84
N SER A 826 -20.95 37.57 20.85
CA SER A 826 -19.84 37.08 21.69
C SER A 826 -19.50 35.60 21.45
N THR A 827 -20.04 34.97 20.40
CA THR A 827 -19.81 33.55 20.09
C THR A 827 -18.83 33.42 18.91
N PRO A 828 -17.52 33.28 19.15
CA PRO A 828 -16.55 33.26 18.06
C PRO A 828 -16.66 31.99 17.21
N TYR A 829 -16.18 32.05 15.97
CA TYR A 829 -16.02 30.86 15.11
C TYR A 829 -14.92 29.94 15.62
N ALA A 830 -13.85 30.53 16.16
CA ALA A 830 -12.69 29.82 16.66
C ALA A 830 -12.11 30.54 17.88
N THR A 831 -11.58 29.79 18.85
CA THR A 831 -10.95 30.37 20.04
C THR A 831 -9.85 29.48 20.61
N PHE A 832 -8.83 30.09 21.18
CA PHE A 832 -7.85 29.41 22.04
C PHE A 832 -7.37 30.35 23.14
N THR A 833 -6.72 29.77 24.17
CA THR A 833 -6.26 30.52 25.35
C THR A 833 -4.76 30.41 25.51
N ILE A 834 -4.09 31.56 25.59
CA ILE A 834 -2.70 31.66 26.04
C ILE A 834 -2.72 32.18 27.48
N ARG A 835 -2.17 31.39 28.41
CA ARG A 835 -2.10 31.79 29.82
C ARG A 835 -1.26 33.05 30.01
N GLY A 836 -1.64 33.95 30.90
CA GLY A 836 -0.89 35.18 31.20
C GLY A 836 0.52 34.88 31.72
N SER A 837 0.68 33.76 32.42
CA SER A 837 1.97 33.24 32.88
C SER A 837 2.83 32.59 31.79
N ALA A 838 2.30 32.34 30.59
CA ALA A 838 3.05 31.72 29.50
C ALA A 838 3.92 32.76 28.77
N PHE A 839 5.15 32.34 28.45
CA PHE A 839 6.09 33.07 27.60
C PHE A 839 5.91 32.67 26.13
N PRO A 840 6.14 33.58 25.17
CA PRO A 840 6.16 33.22 23.75
C PRO A 840 7.11 32.06 23.48
N ASP A 841 6.59 31.01 22.88
CA ASP A 841 7.31 29.74 22.63
C ASP A 841 7.87 29.64 21.21
N ASN A 842 7.61 30.64 20.36
CA ASN A 842 8.01 30.67 18.95
C ASN A 842 7.47 29.43 18.20
N ARG A 843 6.17 29.17 18.36
CA ARG A 843 5.45 28.10 17.66
C ARG A 843 4.15 28.61 17.07
N TYR A 844 3.59 27.81 16.17
CA TYR A 844 2.26 28.01 15.62
C TYR A 844 1.19 27.61 16.63
N TYR A 845 0.16 28.44 16.72
CA TYR A 845 -1.11 28.15 17.40
C TYR A 845 -2.18 28.01 16.33
N GLU A 846 -2.94 26.93 16.43
CA GLU A 846 -3.90 26.53 15.41
C GLU A 846 -5.33 26.79 15.90
N LEU A 847 -6.12 27.41 15.03
CA LEU A 847 -7.53 27.75 15.23
C LEU A 847 -8.35 27.01 14.18
N ASP A 848 -9.27 26.15 14.62
CA ASP A 848 -10.26 25.54 13.73
C ASP A 848 -11.27 26.61 13.29
N VAL A 849 -11.17 27.02 12.02
CA VAL A 849 -12.04 28.02 11.38
C VAL A 849 -12.94 27.38 10.32
N THR A 850 -13.14 26.06 10.38
CA THR A 850 -13.87 25.27 9.38
C THR A 850 -15.25 25.84 9.10
N GLU A 851 -16.04 26.18 10.13
CA GLU A 851 -17.39 26.75 9.96
C GLU A 851 -17.35 28.06 9.16
N LEU A 852 -16.45 29.00 9.49
CA LEU A 852 -16.36 30.30 8.80
C LEU A 852 -15.93 30.15 7.35
N VAL A 853 -14.93 29.29 7.10
CA VAL A 853 -14.44 29.03 5.74
C VAL A 853 -15.53 28.35 4.91
N LYS A 854 -16.26 27.37 5.46
CA LYS A 854 -17.43 26.76 4.82
C LYS A 854 -18.46 27.80 4.41
N GLU A 855 -18.77 28.76 5.28
CA GLU A 855 -19.73 29.82 4.97
C GLU A 855 -19.26 30.75 3.83
N TYR A 856 -17.95 30.98 3.69
CA TYR A 856 -17.41 31.75 2.58
C TYR A 856 -17.37 30.96 1.27
N THR A 857 -16.91 29.71 1.30
CA THR A 857 -16.78 28.88 0.09
C THR A 857 -18.14 28.45 -0.44
N SER A 858 -19.15 28.28 0.43
CA SER A 858 -20.54 28.00 0.01
C SER A 858 -21.31 29.21 -0.53
N GLY A 859 -20.67 30.38 -0.61
CA GLY A 859 -21.33 31.63 -1.01
C GLY A 859 -22.41 32.13 -0.04
N LYS A 860 -22.59 31.52 1.14
CA LYS A 860 -23.52 31.99 2.17
C LYS A 860 -23.22 33.44 2.57
N TYR A 861 -21.94 33.81 2.60
CA TYR A 861 -21.49 35.19 2.78
C TYR A 861 -20.30 35.50 1.86
N GLU A 862 -20.17 36.77 1.46
CA GLU A 862 -18.94 37.25 0.81
C GLU A 862 -17.73 37.08 1.75
N ASN A 863 -16.58 36.68 1.20
CA ASN A 863 -15.34 36.56 1.96
C ASN A 863 -14.82 37.94 2.41
N THR A 864 -15.22 38.35 3.62
CA THR A 864 -14.76 39.59 4.26
C THR A 864 -13.54 39.38 5.16
N GLY A 865 -13.02 38.14 5.26
CA GLY A 865 -11.84 37.78 6.03
C GLY A 865 -12.12 37.39 7.49
N PHE A 866 -11.21 37.68 8.38
CA PHE A 866 -11.19 37.32 9.79
C PHE A 866 -10.98 38.59 10.62
N LEU A 867 -11.80 38.83 11.63
CA LEU A 867 -11.52 39.81 12.68
C LEU A 867 -11.01 39.07 13.91
N ILE A 868 -9.80 39.40 14.35
CA ILE A 868 -9.11 38.73 15.44
C ILE A 868 -9.03 39.69 16.64
N LYS A 869 -9.56 39.26 17.79
CA LYS A 869 -9.54 40.05 19.03
C LYS A 869 -9.39 39.16 20.25
N ALA A 870 -8.99 39.73 21.39
CA ALA A 870 -9.07 39.02 22.66
C ALA A 870 -10.49 39.13 23.23
N ARG A 871 -11.00 38.11 23.93
CA ARG A 871 -12.33 38.15 24.59
C ARG A 871 -12.48 39.40 25.46
N ASN A 872 -11.50 39.58 26.35
CA ASN A 872 -11.31 40.78 27.16
C ASN A 872 -10.09 41.52 26.62
N GLU A 873 -10.05 42.86 26.67
CA GLU A 873 -8.96 43.65 26.07
C GLU A 873 -8.31 44.56 27.12
N ASN A 874 -7.98 43.98 28.28
CA ASN A 874 -7.35 44.66 29.41
C ASN A 874 -6.12 43.84 29.84
N ASN A 875 -4.93 44.44 29.84
CA ASN A 875 -3.68 43.87 30.35
C ASN A 875 -3.33 42.44 29.87
N ASN A 876 -3.75 42.06 28.66
CA ASN A 876 -3.57 40.73 28.09
C ASN A 876 -3.05 40.77 26.64
N TYR A 877 -2.36 41.85 26.28
CA TYR A 877 -1.81 42.04 24.94
C TYR A 877 -0.78 40.96 24.55
N ILE A 878 -0.95 40.36 23.38
CA ILE A 878 0.01 39.50 22.70
C ILE A 878 0.18 39.96 21.25
N ALA A 879 1.24 39.48 20.59
CA ALA A 879 1.37 39.60 19.16
C ALA A 879 1.87 38.31 18.49
N PHE A 880 1.28 38.02 17.33
CA PHE A 880 1.76 37.02 16.38
C PHE A 880 2.55 37.71 15.27
N TYR A 881 3.34 36.95 14.50
CA TYR A 881 3.93 37.50 13.28
C TYR A 881 2.87 37.67 12.19
N SER A 882 2.89 38.83 11.53
CA SER A 882 2.07 39.11 10.35
C SER A 882 2.68 38.54 9.07
N ASN A 883 1.97 38.72 7.96
CA ASN A 883 2.50 38.45 6.63
C ASN A 883 3.74 39.32 6.29
N GLU A 884 3.90 40.49 6.92
CA GLU A 884 4.99 41.46 6.74
C GLU A 884 6.14 41.28 7.76
N CYS A 885 6.18 40.15 8.48
CA CYS A 885 7.25 39.87 9.46
C CYS A 885 8.64 39.64 8.84
N GLY A 886 8.73 39.45 7.53
CA GLY A 886 9.97 39.18 6.80
C GLY A 886 10.55 37.77 6.97
N LYS A 887 9.80 36.85 7.61
CA LYS A 887 10.22 35.46 7.86
C LYS A 887 9.18 34.47 7.36
N GLU A 888 9.42 33.87 6.19
CA GLU A 888 8.45 32.99 5.50
C GLU A 888 7.91 31.85 6.38
N THR A 889 8.75 31.24 7.22
CA THR A 889 8.36 30.11 8.09
C THR A 889 7.59 30.51 9.36
N GLN A 890 7.28 31.80 9.51
CA GLN A 890 6.58 32.35 10.69
C GLN A 890 5.34 33.16 10.29
N LYS A 891 5.00 33.21 8.99
CA LYS A 891 3.80 33.89 8.49
C LYS A 891 2.54 33.12 8.86
N PRO A 892 1.38 33.82 8.97
CA PRO A 892 0.10 33.16 9.11
C PRO A 892 -0.19 32.28 7.89
N SER A 893 -0.86 31.14 8.11
CA SER A 893 -1.31 30.27 7.02
C SER A 893 -2.69 29.70 7.30
N LEU A 894 -3.41 29.36 6.24
CA LEU A 894 -4.73 28.74 6.29
C LEU A 894 -4.67 27.41 5.55
N ASN A 895 -4.74 26.30 6.28
CA ASN A 895 -4.83 24.95 5.72
C ASN A 895 -6.29 24.60 5.51
N ILE A 896 -6.67 24.18 4.30
CA ILE A 896 -8.04 23.78 3.96
C ILE A 896 -8.01 22.34 3.46
N THR A 897 -8.76 21.49 4.13
CA THR A 897 -9.02 20.10 3.75
C THR A 897 -10.34 20.06 2.99
N LYS A 898 -10.35 19.49 1.79
CA LYS A 898 -11.57 19.29 1.00
C LYS A 898 -11.80 17.83 0.67
N LYS A 899 -13.07 17.45 0.58
CA LYS A 899 -13.55 16.19 0.03
C LYS A 899 -14.11 16.46 -1.36
N VAL A 900 -13.57 15.77 -2.36
CA VAL A 900 -14.04 15.86 -3.74
C VAL A 900 -14.86 14.62 -4.06
N SER A 901 -16.12 14.80 -4.46
CA SER A 901 -16.93 13.70 -5.02
C SER A 901 -16.51 13.48 -6.47
N SER A 902 -16.33 12.21 -6.84
CA SER A 902 -15.91 11.80 -8.19
C SER A 902 -17.01 11.90 -9.25
N GLU A 903 -18.23 12.31 -8.89
CA GLU A 903 -19.41 12.25 -9.77
C GLU A 903 -19.67 13.52 -10.61
N ASN A 904 -19.02 14.66 -10.35
CA ASN A 904 -19.30 15.91 -11.06
C ASN A 904 -18.03 16.68 -11.43
N ILE A 905 -17.10 16.06 -12.18
CA ILE A 905 -16.09 16.84 -12.89
C ILE A 905 -16.63 17.11 -14.30
N PRO A 906 -16.78 18.39 -14.71
CA PRO A 906 -17.29 18.72 -16.02
C PRO A 906 -16.34 18.30 -17.14
N VAL A 907 -16.95 17.89 -18.24
CA VAL A 907 -16.29 17.54 -19.48
C VAL A 907 -15.72 18.80 -20.15
N VAL A 908 -14.48 19.15 -19.82
CA VAL A 908 -13.57 19.96 -20.64
C VAL A 908 -12.43 19.01 -21.02
N PRO A 909 -12.02 18.92 -22.31
CA PRO A 909 -11.44 17.71 -22.89
C PRO A 909 -10.23 17.21 -22.10
N GLU A 910 -10.46 16.06 -21.48
CA GLU A 910 -9.54 15.16 -20.81
C GLU A 910 -8.06 15.36 -21.16
N ILE A 911 -7.31 15.90 -20.19
CA ILE A 911 -6.02 15.31 -19.85
C ILE A 911 -6.36 14.24 -18.82
N ILE A 912 -6.67 13.02 -19.30
CA ILE A 912 -6.54 11.83 -18.47
C ILE A 912 -5.05 11.77 -18.13
N GLU A 913 -4.66 11.97 -16.88
CA GLU A 913 -3.33 11.55 -16.44
C GLU A 913 -3.36 10.03 -16.37
N LYS A 914 -3.22 9.43 -17.55
CA LYS A 914 -3.03 8.00 -17.73
C LYS A 914 -1.77 7.62 -16.97
N ILE A 915 -1.90 6.69 -16.02
CA ILE A 915 -0.73 6.27 -15.24
C ILE A 915 0.09 5.34 -16.12
N THR A 916 1.29 5.77 -16.48
CA THR A 916 2.26 4.93 -17.18
C THR A 916 2.80 3.86 -16.22
N LEU A 917 2.48 2.61 -16.51
CA LEU A 917 3.01 1.42 -15.83
C LEU A 917 3.96 0.67 -16.77
N ASN A 918 4.90 -0.05 -16.17
CA ASN A 918 5.84 -0.90 -16.89
C ASN A 918 5.72 -2.36 -16.39
N ALA A 919 5.73 -3.32 -17.31
CA ALA A 919 5.80 -4.75 -17.01
C ALA A 919 6.97 -5.39 -17.77
N THR A 920 7.64 -6.36 -17.15
CA THR A 920 8.67 -7.18 -17.81
C THR A 920 8.31 -8.66 -17.65
N LEU A 921 7.97 -9.30 -18.76
CA LEU A 921 7.64 -10.71 -18.82
C LEU A 921 8.91 -11.52 -19.16
N THR A 922 9.33 -12.38 -18.23
CA THR A 922 10.53 -13.23 -18.36
C THR A 922 10.19 -14.71 -18.50
N SER A 923 8.92 -15.09 -18.35
CA SER A 923 8.42 -16.46 -18.52
C SER A 923 7.86 -16.61 -19.93
N ALA A 924 8.71 -17.07 -20.86
CA ALA A 924 8.32 -17.38 -22.24
C ALA A 924 8.31 -18.91 -22.46
N ILE A 925 7.54 -19.34 -23.45
CA ILE A 925 7.73 -20.65 -24.11
C ILE A 925 8.39 -20.40 -25.46
N ASP A 926 9.40 -21.19 -25.84
CA ASP A 926 9.97 -21.14 -27.18
C ASP A 926 10.24 -22.55 -27.75
N ASN A 927 10.43 -22.65 -29.07
CA ASN A 927 10.84 -23.89 -29.72
C ASN A 927 11.39 -23.63 -31.14
N ARG A 928 12.60 -24.15 -31.35
CA ARG A 928 13.31 -24.10 -32.62
C ARG A 928 12.67 -24.97 -33.69
N LEU A 929 12.52 -24.42 -34.89
CA LEU A 929 12.16 -25.12 -36.12
C LEU A 929 13.39 -25.30 -37.02
N ARG A 930 13.58 -26.51 -37.56
CA ARG A 930 14.75 -26.87 -38.39
C ARG A 930 14.37 -27.65 -39.65
N GLU A 931 14.68 -27.11 -40.81
CA GLU A 931 14.35 -27.72 -42.12
C GLU A 931 15.04 -29.07 -42.34
N ALA A 932 16.33 -29.19 -42.01
CA ALA A 932 17.11 -30.42 -42.18
C ALA A 932 16.63 -31.58 -41.28
N SER A 933 15.75 -31.33 -40.31
CA SER A 933 15.22 -32.34 -39.39
C SER A 933 13.75 -32.02 -39.12
N PRO A 934 12.89 -32.16 -40.16
CA PRO A 934 11.65 -31.40 -40.20
C PRO A 934 10.54 -31.91 -39.28
N ASP A 935 10.71 -33.10 -38.70
CA ASP A 935 9.80 -33.69 -37.71
C ASP A 935 10.40 -33.70 -36.29
N ALA A 936 11.62 -33.14 -36.09
CA ALA A 936 12.23 -33.06 -34.77
C ALA A 936 11.68 -31.87 -33.98
N VAL A 937 11.46 -32.08 -32.67
CA VAL A 937 11.03 -31.07 -31.70
C VAL A 937 12.25 -30.67 -30.88
N TYR A 938 12.44 -29.36 -30.67
CA TYR A 938 13.62 -28.80 -30.03
C TYR A 938 13.27 -27.95 -28.80
N GLN A 939 12.31 -28.42 -27.98
CA GLN A 939 11.82 -27.68 -26.81
C GLN A 939 12.92 -27.39 -25.76
N ASP A 940 13.93 -28.26 -25.65
CA ASP A 940 15.04 -28.12 -24.70
C ASP A 940 16.27 -27.45 -25.34
N SER A 941 16.11 -26.82 -26.51
CA SER A 941 17.20 -26.13 -27.20
C SER A 941 17.61 -24.92 -26.40
N THR A 942 18.91 -24.77 -26.12
CA THR A 942 19.43 -23.58 -25.44
C THR A 942 19.44 -22.33 -26.32
N PHE A 943 19.08 -22.45 -27.60
CA PHE A 943 19.14 -21.38 -28.60
C PHE A 943 17.87 -21.22 -29.42
N ILE A 944 17.62 -19.96 -29.78
CA ILE A 944 16.68 -19.49 -30.80
C ILE A 944 17.47 -19.31 -32.10
N ASP A 945 17.32 -20.26 -33.00
CA ASP A 945 18.10 -20.35 -34.23
C ASP A 945 17.35 -19.73 -35.41
N LEU A 946 17.97 -18.81 -36.13
CA LEU A 946 17.34 -18.11 -37.25
C LEU A 946 18.26 -18.07 -38.48
N GLY A 947 17.67 -18.09 -39.68
CA GLY A 947 18.40 -17.95 -40.94
C GLY A 947 18.85 -19.29 -41.51
N GLY A 948 19.79 -19.24 -42.47
CA GLY A 948 20.21 -20.44 -43.21
C GLY A 948 21.68 -20.78 -43.08
N ILE A 949 21.99 -22.06 -42.90
CA ILE A 949 23.35 -22.61 -42.99
C ILE A 949 23.32 -24.04 -43.54
N ASN A 950 24.24 -24.37 -44.46
CA ASN A 950 24.36 -25.68 -45.10
C ASN A 950 23.05 -26.16 -45.77
N ASP A 951 22.43 -25.30 -46.59
CA ASP A 951 21.18 -25.58 -47.32
C ASP A 951 19.98 -25.94 -46.43
N ALA A 952 19.96 -25.47 -45.17
CA ALA A 952 18.86 -25.68 -44.24
C ALA A 952 18.46 -24.37 -43.53
N GLY A 953 17.17 -24.07 -43.52
CA GLY A 953 16.57 -22.96 -42.79
C GLY A 953 16.27 -23.26 -41.30
N TYR A 954 16.33 -22.20 -40.50
CA TYR A 954 16.02 -22.17 -39.08
C TYR A 954 15.08 -21.00 -38.76
N ARG A 955 14.08 -21.29 -37.92
CA ARG A 955 13.07 -20.35 -37.42
C ARG A 955 12.75 -20.70 -35.98
N ASP A 956 12.02 -19.83 -35.29
CA ASP A 956 11.58 -20.09 -33.93
C ASP A 956 10.12 -19.67 -33.69
N MET A 957 9.49 -20.33 -32.73
CA MET A 957 8.15 -20.06 -32.26
C MET A 957 8.25 -19.69 -30.79
N MET A 958 7.77 -18.51 -30.39
CA MET A 958 7.88 -18.03 -29.02
C MET A 958 6.55 -17.46 -28.52
N GLY A 959 6.22 -17.63 -27.24
CA GLY A 959 4.99 -17.13 -26.63
C GLY A 959 5.25 -16.54 -25.25
N PHE A 960 4.60 -15.40 -24.97
CA PHE A 960 4.52 -14.80 -23.64
C PHE A 960 3.08 -14.86 -23.16
N ASP A 961 2.88 -15.06 -21.86
CA ASP A 961 1.56 -14.93 -21.27
C ASP A 961 1.19 -13.43 -21.17
N LEU A 962 0.09 -13.06 -21.80
CA LEU A 962 -0.43 -11.69 -21.80
C LEU A 962 -1.78 -11.60 -21.08
N SER A 963 -2.20 -12.65 -20.35
CA SER A 963 -3.55 -12.72 -19.75
C SER A 963 -3.83 -11.63 -18.71
N GLU A 964 -2.78 -11.05 -18.12
CA GLU A 964 -2.88 -9.94 -17.16
C GLU A 964 -3.24 -8.60 -17.84
N PHE A 965 -3.06 -8.48 -19.16
CA PHE A 965 -3.38 -7.27 -19.93
C PHE A 965 -4.66 -7.51 -20.72
N ASN A 966 -5.69 -6.71 -20.48
CA ASN A 966 -7.00 -6.86 -21.11
C ASN A 966 -7.29 -5.70 -22.07
N ASN A 967 -8.47 -5.69 -22.69
CA ASN A 967 -8.85 -4.68 -23.68
C ASN A 967 -9.04 -3.25 -23.11
N THR A 968 -8.95 -3.06 -21.79
CA THR A 968 -8.91 -1.75 -21.14
C THR A 968 -7.47 -1.25 -20.94
N THR A 969 -6.47 -2.12 -21.05
CA THR A 969 -5.07 -1.77 -21.02
C THR A 969 -4.61 -1.14 -22.33
N GLU A 970 -4.22 0.14 -22.30
CA GLU A 970 -3.64 0.79 -23.47
C GLU A 970 -2.12 0.60 -23.46
N VAL A 971 -1.66 -0.45 -24.14
CA VAL A 971 -0.22 -0.66 -24.38
C VAL A 971 0.34 0.53 -25.16
N THR A 972 1.34 1.23 -24.64
CA THR A 972 2.01 2.33 -25.35
C THR A 972 3.25 1.86 -26.08
N SER A 973 4.01 0.94 -25.48
CA SER A 973 5.16 0.27 -26.08
C SER A 973 5.25 -1.21 -25.69
N ALA A 974 5.76 -2.06 -26.57
CA ALA A 974 6.11 -3.44 -26.26
C ALA A 974 7.35 -3.88 -27.04
N ASN A 975 8.41 -4.23 -26.32
CA ASN A 975 9.73 -4.51 -26.88
C ASN A 975 10.18 -5.94 -26.53
N LEU A 976 10.41 -6.75 -27.57
CA LEU A 976 10.96 -8.09 -27.46
C LEU A 976 12.49 -8.02 -27.47
N PHE A 977 13.12 -8.50 -26.41
CA PHE A 977 14.58 -8.53 -26.28
C PHE A 977 15.11 -9.94 -26.50
N LEU A 978 16.04 -10.08 -27.46
CA LEU A 978 16.73 -11.32 -27.76
C LEU A 978 18.25 -11.16 -27.56
N TYR A 979 18.89 -12.06 -26.83
CA TYR A 979 20.32 -11.94 -26.49
C TYR A 979 21.21 -12.63 -27.53
N TRP A 980 21.98 -11.86 -28.30
CA TRP A 980 22.73 -12.41 -29.44
C TRP A 980 24.03 -13.08 -29.00
N TYR A 981 24.18 -14.37 -29.34
CA TYR A 981 25.28 -15.19 -28.84
C TYR A 981 26.09 -15.92 -29.93
N TYR A 982 25.44 -16.44 -30.97
CA TYR A 982 26.07 -17.34 -31.94
C TYR A 982 25.84 -16.86 -33.40
N PRO A 983 26.76 -17.11 -34.37
CA PRO A 983 27.98 -17.92 -34.32
C PRO A 983 29.19 -17.24 -33.67
N ALA A 984 29.70 -17.83 -32.59
CA ALA A 984 30.84 -17.28 -31.85
C ALA A 984 32.10 -17.21 -32.72
N GLY A 985 32.68 -16.02 -32.84
CA GLY A 985 33.96 -15.78 -33.53
C GLY A 985 33.93 -15.91 -35.06
N ASN A 986 32.76 -16.00 -35.69
CA ASN A 986 32.63 -16.11 -37.15
C ASN A 986 31.74 -15.01 -37.73
N THR A 987 32.16 -14.44 -38.85
CA THR A 987 31.31 -13.59 -39.70
C THR A 987 30.42 -14.45 -40.58
N ARG A 988 29.36 -13.85 -41.12
CA ARG A 988 28.40 -14.45 -42.04
C ARG A 988 28.57 -13.82 -43.42
N PRO A 989 28.45 -14.59 -44.52
CA PRO A 989 28.50 -14.04 -45.87
C PRO A 989 27.46 -12.95 -46.15
N ASP A 990 26.26 -13.12 -45.60
CA ASP A 990 25.12 -12.22 -45.83
C ASP A 990 24.62 -11.61 -44.51
N ASP A 991 23.99 -10.43 -44.62
CA ASP A 991 23.30 -9.78 -43.50
C ASP A 991 22.13 -10.65 -43.02
N THR A 992 21.92 -10.70 -41.70
CA THR A 992 20.76 -11.38 -41.12
C THR A 992 19.70 -10.35 -40.78
N ILE A 993 18.61 -10.34 -41.54
CA ILE A 993 17.44 -9.51 -41.24
C ILE A 993 16.44 -10.37 -40.47
N VAL A 994 16.39 -10.20 -39.16
CA VAL A 994 15.45 -10.92 -38.27
C VAL A 994 14.09 -10.23 -38.34
N GLU A 995 13.04 -11.01 -38.45
CA GLU A 995 11.66 -10.56 -38.64
C GLU A 995 10.70 -11.29 -37.72
N VAL A 996 9.73 -10.55 -37.20
CA VAL A 996 8.68 -11.06 -36.31
C VAL A 996 7.33 -11.04 -37.02
N TYR A 997 6.63 -12.16 -36.99
CA TYR A 997 5.29 -12.34 -37.57
C TYR A 997 4.32 -12.93 -36.56
N ARG A 998 3.01 -12.76 -36.82
CA ARG A 998 1.95 -13.38 -36.04
C ARG A 998 1.71 -14.81 -36.52
N PRO A 999 1.83 -15.86 -35.68
CA PRO A 999 1.41 -17.20 -36.06
C PRO A 999 -0.06 -17.23 -36.49
N ALA A 1000 -0.38 -18.03 -37.51
CA ALA A 1000 -1.74 -18.11 -38.05
C ALA A 1000 -2.69 -18.92 -37.15
N SER A 1001 -2.16 -19.63 -36.17
CA SER A 1001 -2.88 -20.45 -35.21
C SER A 1001 -2.00 -20.75 -34.01
N SER A 1002 -2.61 -21.18 -32.91
CA SER A 1002 -1.90 -21.76 -31.78
C SER A 1002 -1.04 -22.96 -32.19
N TRP A 1003 0.00 -23.18 -31.40
CA TRP A 1003 1.00 -24.23 -31.55
C TRP A 1003 1.32 -24.79 -30.17
N ASN A 1004 1.85 -26.01 -30.13
CA ASN A 1004 2.17 -26.70 -28.89
C ASN A 1004 3.68 -26.87 -28.78
N THR A 1005 4.30 -26.26 -27.76
CA THR A 1005 5.76 -26.33 -27.58
C THR A 1005 6.30 -27.76 -27.53
N SER A 1006 5.54 -28.75 -27.02
CA SER A 1006 6.02 -30.13 -26.97
C SER A 1006 5.96 -30.90 -28.30
N TYR A 1007 5.35 -30.33 -29.34
CA TYR A 1007 5.16 -31.02 -30.63
C TYR A 1007 5.49 -30.19 -31.85
N VAL A 1008 5.70 -28.89 -31.68
CA VAL A 1008 6.01 -27.99 -32.78
C VAL A 1008 7.37 -28.36 -33.40
N SER A 1009 7.40 -28.43 -34.72
CA SER A 1009 8.52 -28.80 -35.56
C SER A 1009 8.37 -28.10 -36.91
N TRP A 1010 9.35 -28.25 -37.81
CA TRP A 1010 9.26 -27.65 -39.15
C TRP A 1010 8.02 -28.09 -39.93
N ASN A 1011 7.58 -29.35 -39.81
CA ASN A 1011 6.42 -29.86 -40.53
C ASN A 1011 5.10 -29.75 -39.75
N LYS A 1012 5.14 -29.63 -38.42
CA LYS A 1012 3.94 -29.74 -37.56
C LYS A 1012 3.88 -28.63 -36.53
N LYS A 1013 2.68 -28.10 -36.30
CA LYS A 1013 2.41 -27.13 -35.23
C LYS A 1013 1.99 -27.74 -33.91
N ASP A 1014 1.45 -28.95 -33.97
CA ASP A 1014 0.96 -29.72 -32.84
C ASP A 1014 1.00 -31.21 -33.18
N LYS A 1015 0.69 -32.08 -32.21
CA LYS A 1015 0.67 -33.53 -32.35
C LYS A 1015 -0.18 -33.96 -33.54
N ASN A 1016 0.48 -34.45 -34.59
CA ASN A 1016 -0.13 -34.88 -35.85
C ASN A 1016 -0.85 -33.78 -36.65
N VAL A 1017 -0.62 -32.50 -36.36
CA VAL A 1017 -1.19 -31.38 -37.11
C VAL A 1017 -0.08 -30.70 -37.90
N ALA A 1018 -0.08 -30.90 -39.22
CA ALA A 1018 0.88 -30.28 -40.11
C ALA A 1018 0.64 -28.77 -40.26
N TRP A 1019 1.71 -28.02 -40.48
CA TRP A 1019 1.59 -26.69 -41.07
C TRP A 1019 1.06 -26.81 -42.50
N LYS A 1020 0.35 -25.79 -42.99
CA LYS A 1020 0.02 -25.69 -44.41
C LYS A 1020 1.27 -25.39 -45.24
N ASN A 1021 2.17 -24.58 -44.70
CA ASN A 1021 3.50 -24.31 -45.25
C ASN A 1021 4.56 -24.79 -44.25
N SER A 1022 5.48 -25.64 -44.68
CA SER A 1022 6.58 -26.10 -43.83
C SER A 1022 7.41 -24.91 -43.32
N GLY A 1023 7.79 -24.96 -42.04
CA GLY A 1023 8.45 -23.88 -41.31
C GLY A 1023 7.50 -22.84 -40.70
N GLY A 1024 6.18 -23.08 -40.71
CA GLY A 1024 5.21 -22.25 -40.00
C GLY A 1024 4.21 -21.54 -40.92
N ASP A 1025 2.99 -21.36 -40.40
CA ASP A 1025 1.98 -20.50 -41.00
C ASP A 1025 1.89 -19.18 -40.23
N TRP A 1026 1.98 -18.05 -40.93
CA TRP A 1026 1.89 -16.72 -40.32
C TRP A 1026 1.00 -15.75 -41.10
N TYR A 1027 0.62 -14.69 -40.39
CA TYR A 1027 0.11 -13.45 -40.96
C TYR A 1027 1.14 -12.34 -40.76
N ASP A 1028 1.28 -11.51 -41.79
CA ASP A 1028 2.03 -10.27 -41.70
C ASP A 1028 1.20 -9.17 -41.03
N LYS A 1029 1.78 -7.99 -40.75
CA LYS A 1029 1.07 -6.92 -40.03
C LYS A 1029 -0.14 -6.35 -40.78
N ASN A 1030 -0.23 -6.59 -42.09
CA ASN A 1030 -1.37 -6.21 -42.91
C ASN A 1030 -2.45 -7.30 -42.92
N GLY A 1031 -2.26 -8.40 -42.18
CA GLY A 1031 -3.17 -9.53 -42.15
C GLY A 1031 -3.07 -10.45 -43.38
N VAL A 1032 -1.99 -10.35 -44.17
CA VAL A 1032 -1.78 -11.20 -45.34
C VAL A 1032 -1.15 -12.52 -44.91
N SER A 1033 -1.80 -13.63 -45.25
CA SER A 1033 -1.24 -14.96 -44.99
C SER A 1033 0.04 -15.16 -45.79
N GLN A 1034 1.12 -15.58 -45.12
CA GLN A 1034 2.46 -15.69 -45.73
C GLN A 1034 2.98 -14.38 -46.34
N GLY A 1035 2.51 -13.23 -45.82
CA GLY A 1035 2.96 -11.92 -46.25
C GLY A 1035 4.40 -11.61 -45.83
N ASP A 1036 4.99 -10.59 -46.45
CA ASP A 1036 6.39 -10.20 -46.32
C ASP A 1036 6.59 -8.92 -45.48
N THR A 1037 5.52 -8.38 -44.88
CA THR A 1037 5.57 -7.16 -44.05
C THR A 1037 5.55 -7.49 -42.55
N PRO A 1038 6.72 -7.63 -41.88
CA PRO A 1038 6.76 -8.06 -40.48
C PRO A 1038 6.25 -6.99 -39.50
N TYR A 1039 5.89 -7.40 -38.29
CA TYR A 1039 5.57 -6.49 -37.19
C TYR A 1039 6.82 -5.77 -36.68
N ALA A 1040 7.93 -6.49 -36.57
CA ALA A 1040 9.22 -5.97 -36.14
C ALA A 1040 10.34 -6.52 -37.04
N SER A 1041 11.41 -5.76 -37.25
CA SER A 1041 12.60 -6.27 -37.92
C SER A 1041 13.87 -5.60 -37.45
N ILE A 1042 14.98 -6.36 -37.39
CA ILE A 1042 16.31 -5.83 -37.12
C ILE A 1042 17.33 -6.43 -38.07
N THR A 1043 18.36 -5.67 -38.44
CA THR A 1043 19.44 -6.13 -39.34
C THR A 1043 20.74 -6.27 -38.57
N LEU A 1044 21.29 -7.48 -38.52
CA LEU A 1044 22.62 -7.79 -38.00
C LEU A 1044 23.57 -7.97 -39.17
N LYS A 1045 24.60 -7.12 -39.28
CA LYS A 1045 25.49 -7.14 -40.45
C LYS A 1045 26.28 -8.43 -40.50
N GLY A 1046 26.45 -9.00 -41.69
CA GLY A 1046 27.22 -10.25 -41.86
C GLY A 1046 28.65 -10.12 -41.33
N SER A 1047 29.22 -8.92 -41.39
CA SER A 1047 30.53 -8.59 -40.82
C SER A 1047 30.58 -8.46 -39.29
N GLU A 1048 29.44 -8.35 -38.62
CA GLU A 1048 29.35 -8.23 -37.16
C GLU A 1048 29.43 -9.61 -36.49
N LEU A 1049 30.19 -9.65 -35.40
CA LEU A 1049 30.30 -10.80 -34.50
C LEU A 1049 29.29 -10.67 -33.36
N PRO A 1050 28.82 -11.78 -32.77
CA PRO A 1050 27.98 -11.73 -31.58
C PRO A 1050 28.66 -10.95 -30.46
N ASP A 1051 27.96 -9.97 -29.92
CA ASP A 1051 28.48 -9.02 -28.93
C ASP A 1051 28.05 -9.33 -27.49
N ASN A 1052 27.25 -10.40 -27.30
CA ASN A 1052 26.67 -10.80 -26.02
C ASN A 1052 25.85 -9.67 -25.41
N LYS A 1053 24.92 -9.10 -26.19
CA LYS A 1053 23.96 -8.11 -25.74
C LYS A 1053 22.54 -8.44 -26.21
N TYR A 1054 21.59 -7.77 -25.58
CA TYR A 1054 20.20 -7.78 -26.04
C TYR A 1054 20.02 -6.91 -27.27
N TYR A 1055 19.27 -7.44 -28.21
CA TYR A 1055 18.73 -6.73 -29.37
C TYR A 1055 17.23 -6.59 -29.20
N GLU A 1056 16.75 -5.38 -29.48
CA GLU A 1056 15.38 -4.96 -29.26
C GLU A 1056 14.58 -5.01 -30.56
N LEU A 1057 13.39 -5.61 -30.49
CA LEU A 1057 12.41 -5.68 -31.57
C LEU A 1057 11.10 -5.06 -31.06
N ASP A 1058 10.73 -3.92 -31.62
CA ASP A 1058 9.46 -3.25 -31.32
C ASP A 1058 8.30 -4.08 -31.88
N VAL A 1059 7.59 -4.77 -30.99
CA VAL A 1059 6.42 -5.61 -31.28
C VAL A 1059 5.13 -4.95 -30.78
N THR A 1060 5.14 -3.63 -30.54
CA THR A 1060 4.02 -2.87 -29.96
C THR A 1060 2.70 -3.10 -30.70
N GLU A 1061 2.71 -3.05 -32.05
CA GLU A 1061 1.49 -3.30 -32.84
C GLU A 1061 0.94 -4.71 -32.60
N LEU A 1062 1.79 -5.73 -32.59
CA LEU A 1062 1.36 -7.12 -32.41
C LEU A 1062 0.76 -7.34 -31.02
N VAL A 1063 1.43 -6.82 -29.99
CA VAL A 1063 0.99 -6.94 -28.60
C VAL A 1063 -0.32 -6.15 -28.39
N LYS A 1064 -0.45 -4.95 -28.96
CA LYS A 1064 -1.72 -4.19 -28.97
C LYS A 1064 -2.87 -5.01 -29.53
N GLU A 1065 -2.66 -5.72 -30.65
CA GLU A 1065 -3.71 -6.53 -31.25
C GLU A 1065 -4.11 -7.74 -30.41
N TYR A 1066 -3.18 -8.31 -29.64
CA TYR A 1066 -3.47 -9.38 -28.68
C TYR A 1066 -4.21 -8.86 -27.45
N VAL A 1067 -3.69 -7.80 -26.83
CA VAL A 1067 -4.27 -7.20 -25.61
C VAL A 1067 -5.66 -6.60 -25.89
N SER A 1068 -5.86 -5.99 -27.05
CA SER A 1068 -7.17 -5.47 -27.47
C SER A 1068 -8.18 -6.58 -27.80
N GLY A 1069 -7.76 -7.85 -27.83
CA GLY A 1069 -8.58 -8.98 -28.25
C GLY A 1069 -8.90 -9.01 -29.75
N LYS A 1070 -8.17 -8.25 -30.59
CA LYS A 1070 -8.36 -8.29 -32.06
C LYS A 1070 -7.99 -9.68 -32.61
N TYR A 1071 -6.99 -10.32 -32.02
CA TYR A 1071 -6.59 -11.69 -32.29
C TYR A 1071 -6.28 -12.43 -30.99
N GLU A 1072 -6.47 -13.76 -30.98
CA GLU A 1072 -5.97 -14.59 -29.87
C GLU A 1072 -4.45 -14.51 -29.79
N ASN A 1073 -3.90 -14.50 -28.57
CA ASN A 1073 -2.45 -14.54 -28.36
C ASN A 1073 -1.88 -15.89 -28.83
N THR A 1074 -1.32 -15.90 -30.03
CA THR A 1074 -0.66 -17.08 -30.61
C THR A 1074 0.87 -17.02 -30.50
N GLY A 1075 1.41 -16.03 -29.77
CA GLY A 1075 2.84 -15.77 -29.66
C GLY A 1075 3.42 -15.07 -30.89
N VAL A 1076 4.68 -15.36 -31.21
CA VAL A 1076 5.46 -14.80 -32.31
C VAL A 1076 6.13 -15.92 -33.10
N LEU A 1077 6.17 -15.77 -34.42
CA LEU A 1077 7.04 -16.54 -35.30
C LEU A 1077 8.21 -15.65 -35.66
N ILE A 1078 9.42 -16.10 -35.39
CA ILE A 1078 10.66 -15.37 -35.65
C ILE A 1078 11.42 -16.08 -36.75
N LYS A 1079 11.80 -15.35 -37.80
CA LYS A 1079 12.58 -15.88 -38.94
C LYS A 1079 13.52 -14.84 -39.51
N ALA A 1080 14.51 -15.28 -40.28
CA ALA A 1080 15.26 -14.36 -41.12
C ALA A 1080 14.50 -14.08 -42.43
N ARG A 1081 14.63 -12.88 -43.00
CA ARG A 1081 14.00 -12.51 -44.28
C ARG A 1081 14.34 -13.49 -45.39
N THR A 1082 15.63 -13.76 -45.53
CA THR A 1082 16.19 -14.80 -46.38
C THR A 1082 16.81 -15.86 -45.48
N GLU A 1083 16.86 -17.12 -45.92
CA GLU A 1083 17.38 -18.23 -45.12
C GLU A 1083 18.55 -18.89 -45.87
N ASN A 1084 19.51 -18.07 -46.32
CA ASN A 1084 20.69 -18.49 -47.07
C ASN A 1084 21.93 -17.82 -46.47
N ASN A 1085 22.87 -18.61 -45.95
CA ASN A 1085 24.17 -18.17 -45.45
C ASN A 1085 24.17 -16.98 -44.46
N ASN A 1086 23.11 -16.84 -43.68
CA ASN A 1086 22.90 -15.73 -42.76
C ASN A 1086 22.45 -16.19 -41.37
N TYR A 1087 22.82 -17.41 -41.00
CA TYR A 1087 22.42 -18.03 -39.75
C TYR A 1087 22.97 -17.32 -38.51
N ILE A 1088 22.12 -17.12 -37.50
CA ILE A 1088 22.45 -16.60 -36.16
C ILE A 1088 21.71 -17.41 -35.08
N ALA A 1089 22.16 -17.29 -33.83
CA ALA A 1089 21.39 -17.76 -32.70
C ALA A 1089 21.39 -16.78 -31.52
N PHE A 1090 20.22 -16.62 -30.92
CA PHE A 1090 20.02 -15.96 -29.64
C PHE A 1090 19.87 -17.01 -28.54
N TYR A 1091 20.04 -16.63 -27.27
CA TYR A 1091 19.70 -17.52 -26.17
C TYR A 1091 18.19 -17.71 -26.03
N SER A 1092 17.78 -18.97 -25.83
CA SER A 1092 16.41 -19.38 -25.51
C SER A 1092 16.07 -19.22 -24.03
N ILE A 1093 14.84 -19.55 -23.63
CA ILE A 1093 14.46 -19.68 -22.23
C ILE A 1093 15.22 -20.80 -21.48
N GLU A 1094 15.70 -21.82 -22.22
CA GLU A 1094 16.41 -22.99 -21.69
C GLU A 1094 17.93 -22.80 -21.61
N CYS A 1095 18.45 -21.58 -21.83
CA CYS A 1095 19.89 -21.30 -21.83
C CYS A 1095 20.59 -21.49 -20.46
N GLY A 1096 19.82 -21.57 -19.36
CA GLY A 1096 20.33 -21.74 -18.00
C GLY A 1096 20.96 -20.48 -17.38
N ILE A 1097 20.93 -19.34 -18.07
CA ILE A 1097 21.50 -18.06 -17.60
C ILE A 1097 20.39 -17.01 -17.53
N GLU A 1098 19.85 -16.73 -16.35
CA GLU A 1098 18.67 -15.86 -16.15
C GLU A 1098 18.81 -14.48 -16.80
N THR A 1099 20.00 -13.87 -16.75
CA THR A 1099 20.25 -12.52 -17.29
C THR A 1099 20.32 -12.46 -18.81
N GLN A 1100 20.25 -13.61 -19.49
CA GLN A 1100 20.41 -13.72 -20.94
C GLN A 1100 19.18 -14.37 -21.62
N LYS A 1101 18.10 -14.61 -20.87
CA LYS A 1101 16.85 -15.16 -21.40
C LYS A 1101 16.06 -14.13 -22.21
N PRO A 1102 15.28 -14.55 -23.23
CA PRO A 1102 14.34 -13.66 -23.90
C PRO A 1102 13.38 -13.01 -22.91
N LYS A 1103 13.03 -11.75 -23.14
CA LYS A 1103 12.05 -11.02 -22.33
C LYS A 1103 11.21 -10.08 -23.18
N LEU A 1104 9.97 -9.86 -22.77
CA LEU A 1104 9.07 -8.87 -23.36
C LEU A 1104 8.83 -7.76 -22.33
N GLN A 1105 9.17 -6.51 -22.66
CA GLN A 1105 8.91 -5.36 -21.80
C GLN A 1105 7.75 -4.56 -22.38
N LEU A 1106 6.74 -4.26 -21.57
CA LEU A 1106 5.57 -3.48 -21.94
C LEU A 1106 5.53 -2.20 -21.13
N GLU A 1107 5.22 -1.10 -21.81
CA GLU A 1107 4.72 0.12 -21.20
C GLU A 1107 3.23 0.22 -21.54
N TYR A 1108 2.40 0.53 -20.56
CA TYR A 1108 0.97 0.61 -20.75
C TYR A 1108 0.33 1.62 -19.81
N LEU A 1109 -0.83 2.11 -20.25
CA LEU A 1109 -1.63 3.09 -19.56
C LEU A 1109 -2.87 2.40 -18.99
N ILE A 1110 -3.17 2.72 -17.74
CA ILE A 1110 -4.43 2.39 -17.06
C ILE A 1110 -5.22 3.64 -16.71
#